data_AF-A0A3M7KXF5-F1
#
_entry.id   AF-A0A3M7KXF5-F1
#
_cell.length_a   1.000
_cell.length_b   1.000
_cell.length_c   1.000
_cell.angle_alpha   90.00
_cell.angle_beta   90.00
_cell.angle_gamma   90.00
#
_symmetry.space_group_name_H-M   'P 1'
#
loop_
_entity.id
_entity.type
_entity.pdbx_description
1 polymer ?
#
loop_
_entity_poly.entity_id
_entity_poly.type
_entity_poly.pdbx_seq_one_letter_code
_entity_poly.pdbx_strand_id
1 'polypeptide(L)'
;MRCSAQLNTRGPTLPNSARPRTCRVKFSLLGSTGSIGTQTLDIVAEHPDRFQVVSLAAGGNVALLAEQIARFSPSLVSVRDSGGARALEAALDAAGVDRRPEIQIGAAGIDAVAAHPEADACVTGIVGCAGLRPTMAAIEAGKDICLANKETLIAGGPTVLPAAAKHGVSILPADSEHSAIFQCLQGLPEGGLRRIILTASGGAFRDLPVSELPKVTVADALKHPNWAMGKKITIDSATLMNKGLEVIEAHYLFGASYDNIDIVIHPQSIVHSMIETQDSSVLAQLGWPDMRLPILYTMSWPERVPCSEVTWPRLDFVKAGNLTFRQPDHAKYPAMELAYSAGRAGGTMTGVMSAANEAAVELFLEEAIGYLDIVPVVEAACEAHRVELVERPSLEEIVHYDQWARRHIGRELEWCVGAQPTSLMHRIEPLLNNDKYEKVADLDRGAFGWVQHARNRFTASLATTPIIAACTGEDVAIKFLQLGSRFHKRFVEREIINHRLLSHPHIVAFKEVFVTPQYLAIVMEFVGGGNLQQYVERAGTLPEWLARCFFQQLILALNYCHQHLNIAHRDIKLGNILLNTKYQIPILKICDFGYSKNIVTGSVPKTRVGTAAYISPEVAKSHGVTAYDTEKADVWSCGVTLYCMLAGRYPFTDADHQVRLRHIQDLTSHDVAAAMAALPPVSPECLALLHRILVIDSGARASFSDIMADPWFRLFLPNLGEMGSAVAEEVQSEAEVLERLAEAAVHSDERAREEALSDEAIARGIEDVFLEVDPSQALSMDLSFQR
;
A
#
# COMPACT_ATOMS: atom_id res chain seq x y z
N MET A 1 31.29 21.74 20.35
CA MET A 1 30.00 22.10 20.98
C MET A 1 28.89 22.01 19.94
N ARG A 2 28.19 20.87 19.84
CA ARG A 2 26.78 20.79 19.42
C ARG A 2 26.20 19.57 20.15
N CYS A 3 25.28 19.83 21.07
CA CYS A 3 24.60 18.84 21.90
C CYS A 3 23.86 17.83 21.02
N SER A 4 24.22 16.55 21.11
CA SER A 4 23.32 15.44 20.83
C SER A 4 22.35 15.33 22.01
N ALA A 5 21.12 15.82 21.86
CA ALA A 5 20.05 15.49 22.77
C ALA A 5 19.66 14.02 22.51
N GLN A 6 20.27 13.10 23.25
CA GLN A 6 19.74 11.75 23.42
C GLN A 6 18.33 11.90 24.00
N LEU A 7 17.31 11.62 23.19
CA LEU A 7 15.99 11.30 23.69
C LEU A 7 16.17 10.08 24.59
N ASN A 8 16.00 10.31 25.88
CA ASN A 8 16.09 9.32 26.94
C ASN A 8 14.91 8.35 26.73
N THR A 9 15.12 7.26 25.97
CA THR A 9 14.12 6.21 25.70
C THR A 9 13.90 5.36 26.95
N ARG A 10 13.29 5.95 27.98
CA ARG A 10 12.53 5.16 28.95
C ARG A 10 11.16 4.94 28.34
N GLY A 11 10.89 3.72 27.88
CA GLY A 11 9.50 3.30 27.65
C GLY A 11 8.69 3.49 28.94
N PRO A 12 7.35 3.63 28.87
CA PRO A 12 6.54 3.73 30.07
C PRO A 12 6.85 2.52 30.96
N THR A 13 7.35 2.78 32.16
CA THR A 13 7.59 1.74 33.15
C THR A 13 6.24 1.16 33.54
N LEU A 14 5.87 0.02 32.95
CA LEU A 14 4.91 -0.88 33.56
C LEU A 14 5.32 -1.06 35.03
N PRO A 15 4.36 -1.13 35.96
CA PRO A 15 4.69 -1.10 37.38
C PRO A 15 5.51 -2.36 37.77
N ASN A 16 6.83 -2.19 37.83
CA ASN A 16 7.80 -3.23 38.24
C ASN A 16 7.77 -3.51 39.75
N SER A 17 7.03 -2.71 40.52
CA SER A 17 6.86 -2.91 41.96
C SER A 17 5.40 -2.78 42.34
N ALA A 18 4.76 -3.90 42.63
CA ALA A 18 3.39 -3.93 43.04
C ALA A 18 3.24 -3.68 44.55
N ARG A 19 2.28 -2.85 44.95
CA ARG A 19 1.82 -2.78 46.35
C ARG A 19 0.73 -3.85 46.53
N PRO A 20 0.86 -4.77 47.51
CA PRO A 20 -0.20 -5.73 47.81
C PRO A 20 -1.52 -5.00 48.12
N ARG A 21 -2.62 -5.43 47.52
CA ARG A 21 -3.94 -4.81 47.72
C ARG A 21 -4.64 -5.57 48.84
N THR A 22 -4.33 -5.22 50.09
CA THR A 22 -4.88 -5.87 51.29
C THR A 22 -6.33 -5.49 51.63
N CYS A 23 -6.91 -4.56 50.88
CA CYS A 23 -8.26 -4.04 51.09
C CYS A 23 -9.13 -4.21 49.84
N ARG A 24 -10.45 -4.19 50.02
CA ARG A 24 -11.44 -4.18 48.94
C ARG A 24 -11.16 -3.02 47.99
N VAL A 25 -10.96 -3.31 46.71
CA VAL A 25 -10.66 -2.31 45.68
C VAL A 25 -11.94 -1.65 45.20
N LYS A 26 -11.96 -0.32 45.20
CA LYS A 26 -13.09 0.49 44.75
C LYS A 26 -12.86 0.94 43.31
N PHE A 27 -13.88 0.81 42.46
CA PHE A 27 -13.79 1.14 41.04
C PHE A 27 -14.82 2.18 40.60
N SER A 28 -14.38 3.09 39.76
CA SER A 28 -15.25 3.80 38.82
C SER A 28 -15.44 2.95 37.56
N LEU A 29 -16.65 2.89 37.02
CA LEU A 29 -16.93 2.16 35.79
C LEU A 29 -17.56 3.07 34.73
N LEU A 30 -16.83 3.24 33.64
CA LEU A 30 -17.27 3.98 32.47
C LEU A 30 -17.90 3.04 31.45
N GLY A 31 -19.12 3.32 30.98
CA GLY A 31 -19.82 2.44 30.03
C GLY A 31 -20.43 1.19 30.67
N SER A 32 -21.06 1.34 31.84
CA SER A 32 -21.54 0.21 32.65
C SER A 32 -22.56 -0.72 31.96
N THR A 33 -23.29 -0.19 30.98
CA THR A 33 -24.34 -0.92 30.25
C THR A 33 -23.86 -1.53 28.92
N GLY A 34 -22.58 -1.37 28.59
CA GLY A 34 -21.94 -2.06 27.46
C GLY A 34 -21.40 -3.44 27.86
N SER A 35 -20.90 -4.20 26.88
CA SER A 35 -20.40 -5.57 27.09
C SER A 35 -19.31 -5.68 28.15
N ILE A 36 -18.31 -4.78 28.15
CA ILE A 36 -17.26 -4.74 29.18
C ILE A 36 -17.85 -4.37 30.54
N GLY A 37 -18.76 -3.38 30.57
CA GLY A 37 -19.39 -2.91 31.80
C GLY A 37 -20.20 -3.98 32.51
N THR A 38 -21.05 -4.71 31.78
CA THR A 38 -21.85 -5.80 32.35
C THR A 38 -20.96 -6.93 32.87
N GLN A 39 -19.94 -7.32 32.12
CA GLN A 39 -18.98 -8.36 32.54
C GLN A 39 -18.17 -7.93 33.77
N THR A 40 -17.78 -6.66 33.85
CA THR A 40 -17.11 -6.09 35.02
C THR A 40 -18.02 -6.20 36.26
N LEU A 41 -19.30 -5.86 36.11
CA LEU A 41 -20.27 -5.96 37.21
C LEU A 41 -20.57 -7.41 37.62
N ASP A 42 -20.52 -8.36 36.68
CA ASP A 42 -20.62 -9.79 37.01
C ASP A 42 -19.44 -10.26 37.87
N ILE A 43 -18.22 -9.80 37.55
CA ILE A 43 -17.02 -10.05 38.37
C ILE A 43 -17.17 -9.43 39.78
N VAL A 44 -17.64 -8.18 39.86
CA VAL A 44 -17.89 -7.51 41.16
C VAL A 44 -18.93 -8.26 41.98
N ALA A 45 -19.94 -8.83 41.33
CA ALA A 45 -20.98 -9.59 42.01
C ALA A 45 -20.51 -10.98 42.50
N GLU A 46 -19.58 -11.63 41.79
CA GLU A 46 -18.98 -12.90 42.25
C GLU A 46 -17.95 -12.69 43.36
N HIS A 47 -17.27 -11.52 43.37
CA HIS A 47 -16.24 -11.19 44.35
C HIS A 47 -16.52 -9.89 45.13
N PRO A 48 -17.66 -9.80 45.85
CA PRO A 48 -18.07 -8.58 46.54
C PRO A 48 -17.20 -8.25 47.74
N ASP A 49 -16.44 -9.21 48.28
CA ASP A 49 -15.44 -8.99 49.34
C ASP A 49 -14.15 -8.33 48.79
N ARG A 50 -13.85 -8.53 47.50
CA ARG A 50 -12.65 -8.03 46.83
C ARG A 50 -12.88 -6.73 46.09
N PHE A 51 -14.05 -6.55 45.50
CA PHE A 51 -14.33 -5.43 44.60
C PHE A 51 -15.61 -4.68 45.00
N GLN A 52 -15.59 -3.36 44.80
CA GLN A 52 -16.74 -2.47 44.96
C GLN A 52 -16.80 -1.52 43.78
N VAL A 53 -17.98 -1.34 43.19
CA VAL A 53 -18.20 -0.22 42.27
C VAL A 53 -18.77 0.96 43.04
N VAL A 54 -18.14 2.14 42.90
CA VAL A 54 -18.55 3.36 43.62
C VAL A 54 -19.21 4.38 42.71
N SER A 55 -18.93 4.35 41.41
CA SER A 55 -19.56 5.23 40.44
C SER A 55 -19.78 4.53 39.09
N LEU A 56 -20.87 4.88 38.40
CA LEU A 56 -21.25 4.30 37.10
C LEU A 56 -21.54 5.40 36.07
N ALA A 57 -21.01 5.28 34.86
CA ALA A 57 -21.46 6.08 33.73
C ALA A 57 -22.12 5.19 32.67
N ALA A 58 -23.27 5.63 32.15
CA ALA A 58 -23.95 4.98 31.04
C ALA A 58 -24.38 6.00 29.98
N GLY A 59 -24.53 5.52 28.74
CA GLY A 59 -25.04 6.32 27.63
C GLY A 59 -26.56 6.48 27.69
N GLY A 60 -27.28 5.69 26.89
CA GLY A 60 -28.74 5.79 26.74
C GLY A 60 -29.56 4.65 27.36
N ASN A 61 -28.94 3.55 27.78
CA ASN A 61 -29.65 2.40 28.34
C ASN A 61 -29.96 2.61 29.84
N VAL A 62 -30.92 3.49 30.09
CA VAL A 62 -31.31 3.92 31.43
C VAL A 62 -31.95 2.80 32.25
N ALA A 63 -32.72 1.91 31.61
CA ALA A 63 -33.38 0.79 32.28
C ALA A 63 -32.36 -0.16 32.93
N LEU A 64 -31.35 -0.60 32.15
CA LEU A 64 -30.29 -1.45 32.67
C LEU A 64 -29.45 -0.72 33.73
N LEU A 65 -29.20 0.59 33.56
CA LEU A 65 -28.50 1.37 34.58
C LEU A 65 -29.28 1.39 35.91
N ALA A 66 -30.62 1.51 35.88
CA ALA A 66 -31.44 1.47 37.09
C ALA A 66 -31.31 0.12 37.83
N GLU A 67 -31.30 -1.00 37.09
CA GLU A 67 -31.05 -2.34 37.66
C GLU A 67 -29.66 -2.43 38.30
N GLN A 68 -28.64 -1.89 37.63
CA GLN A 68 -27.27 -1.85 38.15
C GLN A 68 -27.17 -1.00 39.42
N ILE A 69 -27.86 0.15 39.48
CA ILE A 69 -27.91 0.99 40.68
C ILE A 69 -28.58 0.25 41.84
N ALA A 70 -29.71 -0.41 41.58
CA ALA A 70 -30.42 -1.21 42.58
C ALA A 70 -29.52 -2.30 43.19
N ARG A 71 -28.72 -2.97 42.35
CA ARG A 71 -27.86 -4.08 42.76
C ARG A 71 -26.59 -3.63 43.48
N PHE A 72 -25.95 -2.56 43.02
CA PHE A 72 -24.59 -2.20 43.47
C PHE A 72 -24.53 -0.92 44.31
N SER A 73 -25.60 -0.12 44.34
CA SER A 73 -25.70 1.11 45.14
C SER A 73 -24.49 2.06 45.01
N PRO A 74 -24.09 2.46 43.78
CA PRO A 74 -23.04 3.47 43.61
C PRO A 74 -23.44 4.81 44.25
N SER A 75 -22.46 5.63 44.62
CA SER A 75 -22.71 6.98 45.18
C SER A 75 -22.93 8.03 44.10
N LEU A 76 -22.36 7.85 42.91
CA LEU A 76 -22.44 8.78 41.80
C LEU A 76 -22.75 8.04 40.49
N VAL A 77 -23.65 8.58 39.68
CA VAL A 77 -23.90 8.09 38.33
C VAL A 77 -23.93 9.22 37.31
N SER A 78 -23.53 8.91 36.07
CA SER A 78 -23.63 9.84 34.94
C SER A 78 -24.45 9.26 33.80
N VAL A 79 -25.30 10.11 33.22
CA VAL A 79 -26.09 9.84 32.01
C VAL A 79 -25.82 10.91 30.95
N ARG A 80 -26.18 10.63 29.70
CA ARG A 80 -25.85 11.51 28.56
C ARG A 80 -26.42 12.92 28.65
N ASP A 81 -27.69 13.04 29.01
CA ASP A 81 -28.45 14.29 28.93
C ASP A 81 -29.56 14.35 30.01
N SER A 82 -30.20 15.52 30.14
CA SER A 82 -31.27 15.74 31.12
C SER A 82 -32.51 14.88 30.86
N GLY A 83 -32.73 14.41 29.63
CA GLY A 83 -33.79 13.45 29.32
C GLY A 83 -33.50 12.09 29.93
N GLY A 84 -32.27 11.61 29.77
CA GLY A 84 -31.77 10.39 30.40
C GLY A 84 -31.85 10.46 31.94
N ALA A 85 -31.54 11.61 32.54
CA ALA A 85 -31.63 11.78 34.00
C ALA A 85 -33.05 11.64 34.52
N ARG A 86 -34.03 12.30 33.88
CA ARG A 86 -35.46 12.17 34.24
C ARG A 86 -35.97 10.74 34.05
N ALA A 87 -35.57 10.09 32.96
CA ALA A 87 -35.92 8.69 32.72
C ALA A 87 -35.32 7.77 33.79
N LEU A 88 -34.11 8.07 34.27
CA LEU A 88 -33.44 7.30 35.30
C LEU A 88 -34.13 7.44 36.65
N GLU A 89 -34.47 8.66 37.04
CA GLU A 89 -35.25 8.93 38.26
C GLU A 89 -36.57 8.15 38.24
N ALA A 90 -37.32 8.23 37.14
CA ALA A 90 -38.58 7.48 36.99
C ALA A 90 -38.38 5.95 37.06
N ALA A 91 -37.32 5.42 36.46
CA ALA A 91 -37.00 3.99 36.53
C ALA A 91 -36.60 3.56 37.95
N LEU A 92 -35.85 4.40 38.66
CA LEU A 92 -35.44 4.18 40.05
C LEU A 92 -36.64 4.27 41.02
N ASP A 93 -37.61 5.15 40.77
CA ASP A 93 -38.89 5.23 41.47
C ASP A 93 -39.70 3.94 41.26
N ALA A 94 -39.86 3.52 40.01
CA ALA A 94 -40.59 2.29 39.67
C ALA A 94 -39.94 1.03 40.28
N ALA A 95 -38.61 1.00 40.37
CA ALA A 95 -37.86 -0.10 40.97
C ALA A 95 -37.78 -0.05 42.51
N GLY A 96 -38.28 1.00 43.17
CA GLY A 96 -38.28 1.12 44.63
C GLY A 96 -36.89 1.24 45.27
N VAL A 97 -35.93 1.87 44.60
CA VAL A 97 -34.52 1.91 45.08
C VAL A 97 -34.29 3.00 46.15
N ASP A 98 -34.45 2.71 47.43
CA ASP A 98 -34.37 3.73 48.50
C ASP A 98 -33.10 4.59 48.51
N ARG A 99 -31.92 4.00 48.23
CA ARG A 99 -30.64 4.71 48.21
C ARG A 99 -30.35 5.27 46.82
N ARG A 100 -30.61 6.56 46.63
CA ARG A 100 -30.35 7.27 45.36
C ARG A 100 -28.88 7.69 45.24
N PRO A 101 -28.23 7.47 44.08
CA PRO A 101 -26.95 8.09 43.77
C PRO A 101 -27.13 9.59 43.46
N GLU A 102 -26.05 10.35 43.55
CA GLU A 102 -25.97 11.65 42.85
C GLU A 102 -26.02 11.40 41.33
N ILE A 103 -26.89 12.10 40.60
CA ILE A 103 -27.01 11.97 39.14
C ILE A 103 -26.39 13.20 38.48
N GLN A 104 -25.33 12.97 37.71
CA GLN A 104 -24.72 13.98 36.85
C GLN A 104 -24.98 13.71 35.36
N ILE A 105 -24.74 14.72 34.54
CA ILE A 105 -25.15 14.74 33.14
C ILE A 105 -23.98 15.13 32.24
N GLY A 106 -23.88 14.46 31.10
CA GLY A 106 -23.02 14.84 29.98
C GLY A 106 -21.53 14.70 30.28
N ALA A 107 -20.72 15.51 29.59
CA ALA A 107 -19.26 15.44 29.66
C ALA A 107 -18.71 15.70 31.08
N ALA A 108 -19.29 16.64 31.82
CA ALA A 108 -18.86 16.91 33.19
C ALA A 108 -19.18 15.74 34.13
N GLY A 109 -20.35 15.10 33.96
CA GLY A 109 -20.74 13.97 34.78
C GLY A 109 -19.87 12.74 34.58
N ILE A 110 -19.47 12.44 33.34
CA ILE A 110 -18.62 11.29 33.06
C ILE A 110 -17.18 11.49 33.56
N ASP A 111 -16.67 12.72 33.48
CA ASP A 111 -15.38 13.10 34.08
C ASP A 111 -15.44 12.94 35.61
N ALA A 112 -16.55 13.36 36.25
CA ALA A 112 -16.75 13.21 37.69
C ALA A 112 -16.84 11.74 38.14
N VAL A 113 -17.51 10.88 37.35
CA VAL A 113 -17.53 9.42 37.59
C VAL A 113 -16.11 8.86 37.52
N ALA A 114 -15.35 9.20 36.48
CA ALA A 114 -13.99 8.70 36.28
C ALA A 114 -13.03 9.12 37.41
N ALA A 115 -13.14 10.37 37.86
CA ALA A 115 -12.31 10.97 38.90
C ALA A 115 -12.84 10.76 40.33
N HIS A 116 -13.85 9.90 40.54
CA HIS A 116 -14.53 9.78 41.83
C HIS A 116 -13.54 9.60 43.01
N PRO A 117 -13.63 10.41 44.09
CA PRO A 117 -12.60 10.45 45.12
C PRO A 117 -12.34 9.09 45.80
N GLU A 118 -13.39 8.31 46.00
CA GLU A 118 -13.29 6.99 46.64
C GLU A 118 -12.79 5.86 45.74
N ALA A 119 -12.71 6.07 44.42
CA ALA A 119 -12.22 5.02 43.53
C ALA A 119 -10.70 4.86 43.69
N ASP A 120 -10.21 3.62 43.65
CA ASP A 120 -8.78 3.30 43.55
C ASP A 120 -8.37 3.15 42.08
N ALA A 121 -9.31 2.67 41.25
CA ALA A 121 -9.09 2.43 39.84
C ALA A 121 -10.34 2.77 38.99
N CYS A 122 -10.15 2.97 37.69
CA CYS A 122 -11.20 3.28 36.74
C CYS A 122 -11.20 2.25 35.60
N VAL A 123 -12.33 1.59 35.37
CA VAL A 123 -12.53 0.65 34.26
C VAL A 123 -13.14 1.39 33.07
N THR A 124 -12.48 1.33 31.90
CA THR A 124 -12.87 2.07 30.70
C THR A 124 -13.63 1.20 29.69
N GLY A 125 -14.95 1.08 29.84
CA GLY A 125 -15.84 0.32 28.94
C GLY A 125 -16.56 1.15 27.87
N ILE A 126 -16.18 2.42 27.69
CA ILE A 126 -16.71 3.29 26.62
C ILE A 126 -16.04 2.90 25.29
N VAL A 127 -16.68 3.12 24.15
CA VAL A 127 -16.11 2.85 22.81
C VAL A 127 -15.57 4.13 22.17
N GLY A 128 -14.46 4.03 21.45
CA GLY A 128 -13.91 5.12 20.62
C GLY A 128 -13.27 6.27 21.42
N CYS A 129 -12.97 7.38 20.73
CA CYS A 129 -12.28 8.54 21.30
C CYS A 129 -13.05 9.26 22.42
N ALA A 130 -14.36 8.99 22.58
CA ALA A 130 -15.18 9.53 23.67
C ALA A 130 -14.66 9.12 25.08
N GLY A 131 -13.91 8.01 25.18
CA GLY A 131 -13.29 7.57 26.43
C GLY A 131 -12.04 8.36 26.84
N LEU A 132 -11.46 9.16 25.94
CA LEU A 132 -10.14 9.77 26.16
C LEU A 132 -10.14 10.81 27.28
N ARG A 133 -11.05 11.78 27.21
CA ARG A 133 -11.18 12.84 28.22
C ARG A 133 -11.48 12.33 29.64
N PRO A 134 -12.48 11.44 29.87
CA PRO A 134 -12.71 10.91 31.20
C PRO A 134 -11.54 10.03 31.69
N THR A 135 -10.80 9.36 30.79
CA THR A 135 -9.57 8.63 31.17
C THR A 135 -8.50 9.60 31.67
N MET A 136 -8.31 10.75 31.02
CA MET A 136 -7.40 11.79 31.50
C MET A 136 -7.83 12.33 32.88
N ALA A 137 -9.13 12.53 33.11
CA ALA A 137 -9.64 12.96 34.42
C ALA A 137 -9.34 11.92 35.53
N ALA A 138 -9.49 10.63 35.23
CA ALA A 138 -9.12 9.55 36.17
C ALA A 138 -7.61 9.53 36.46
N ILE A 139 -6.77 9.71 35.43
CA ILE A 139 -5.30 9.80 35.59
C ILE A 139 -4.92 10.99 36.47
N GLU A 140 -5.50 12.17 36.20
CA GLU A 140 -5.23 13.39 36.96
C GLU A 140 -5.63 13.24 38.43
N ALA A 141 -6.70 12.49 38.70
CA ALA A 141 -7.17 12.13 40.03
C ALA A 141 -6.41 10.96 40.69
N GLY A 142 -5.36 10.43 40.04
CA GLY A 142 -4.48 9.40 40.59
C GLY A 142 -5.09 8.00 40.61
N LYS A 143 -6.01 7.69 39.69
CA LYS A 143 -6.69 6.38 39.62
C LYS A 143 -5.96 5.45 38.66
N ASP A 144 -5.69 4.21 39.07
CA ASP A 144 -5.19 3.19 38.14
C ASP A 144 -6.21 2.94 37.03
N ILE A 145 -5.78 2.80 35.78
CA ILE A 145 -6.68 2.65 34.64
C ILE A 145 -6.73 1.18 34.22
N CYS A 146 -7.89 0.54 34.39
CA CYS A 146 -8.19 -0.76 33.77
C CYS A 146 -8.70 -0.49 32.36
N LEU A 147 -7.78 -0.48 31.40
CA LEU A 147 -7.99 0.00 30.05
C LEU A 147 -8.61 -1.10 29.17
N ALA A 148 -9.89 -1.01 28.86
CA ALA A 148 -10.54 -1.89 27.88
C ALA A 148 -10.86 -1.18 26.56
N ASN A 149 -10.88 0.15 26.55
CA ASN A 149 -10.98 0.96 25.33
C ASN A 149 -9.58 1.14 24.72
N LYS A 150 -9.29 0.40 23.65
CA LYS A 150 -8.02 0.50 22.91
C LYS A 150 -7.85 1.84 22.19
N GLU A 151 -8.94 2.41 21.67
CA GLU A 151 -8.92 3.66 20.91
C GLU A 151 -8.37 4.84 21.74
N THR A 152 -8.53 4.81 23.06
CA THR A 152 -7.96 5.77 23.99
C THR A 152 -6.44 5.79 23.93
N LEU A 153 -5.80 4.64 23.80
CA LEU A 153 -4.34 4.58 23.71
C LEU A 153 -3.84 4.72 22.26
N ILE A 154 -4.60 4.22 21.29
CA ILE A 154 -4.26 4.37 19.87
C ILE A 154 -4.25 5.84 19.47
N ALA A 155 -5.29 6.59 19.82
CA ALA A 155 -5.36 8.03 19.53
C ALA A 155 -4.60 8.87 20.56
N GLY A 156 -4.66 8.47 21.83
CA GLY A 156 -4.22 9.28 22.96
C GLY A 156 -2.85 8.94 23.54
N GLY A 157 -2.17 7.88 23.08
CA GLY A 157 -0.88 7.41 23.62
C GLY A 157 0.13 8.52 23.90
N PRO A 158 0.38 9.47 22.97
CA PRO A 158 1.30 10.59 23.17
C PRO A 158 0.94 11.54 24.32
N THR A 159 -0.33 11.59 24.76
CA THR A 159 -0.80 12.44 25.87
C THR A 159 -1.08 11.63 27.14
N VAL A 160 -1.71 10.46 26.98
CA VAL A 160 -2.15 9.57 28.08
C VAL A 160 -0.96 9.00 28.83
N LEU A 161 0.05 8.48 28.13
CA LEU A 161 1.19 7.82 28.78
C LEU A 161 2.06 8.80 29.58
N PRO A 162 2.43 9.99 29.06
CA PRO A 162 3.13 10.98 29.87
C PRO A 162 2.32 11.46 31.09
N ALA A 163 1.01 11.59 30.97
CA ALA A 163 0.14 11.96 32.09
C ALA A 163 0.10 10.86 33.16
N ALA A 164 -0.05 9.61 32.76
CA ALA A 164 -0.02 8.47 33.67
C ALA A 164 1.31 8.39 34.43
N ALA A 165 2.44 8.54 33.72
CA ALA A 165 3.76 8.57 34.33
C ALA A 165 3.93 9.76 35.30
N LYS A 166 3.47 10.96 34.92
CA LYS A 166 3.53 12.16 35.76
C LYS A 166 2.74 12.00 37.07
N HIS A 167 1.60 11.33 37.02
CA HIS A 167 0.70 11.14 38.17
C HIS A 167 0.96 9.83 38.93
N GLY A 168 1.92 9.00 38.48
CA GLY A 168 2.24 7.72 39.10
C GLY A 168 1.11 6.68 38.98
N VAL A 169 0.31 6.78 37.93
CA VAL A 169 -0.86 5.94 37.64
C VAL A 169 -0.45 4.77 36.76
N SER A 170 -0.97 3.57 37.06
CA SER A 170 -0.76 2.39 36.24
C SER A 170 -1.80 2.29 35.13
N ILE A 171 -1.38 1.99 33.90
CA ILE A 171 -2.27 1.59 32.81
C ILE A 171 -2.24 0.06 32.72
N LEU A 172 -3.37 -0.58 33.02
CA LEU A 172 -3.53 -2.03 33.09
C LEU A 172 -4.38 -2.50 31.90
N PRO A 173 -3.82 -3.28 30.96
CA PRO A 173 -4.53 -3.66 29.74
C PRO A 173 -5.56 -4.76 29.97
N ALA A 174 -6.82 -4.47 29.65
CA ALA A 174 -7.94 -5.40 29.71
C ALA A 174 -8.30 -6.00 28.35
N ASP A 175 -7.70 -5.54 27.25
CA ASP A 175 -7.77 -6.26 25.98
C ASP A 175 -7.07 -7.62 26.12
N SER A 176 -7.61 -8.69 25.51
CA SER A 176 -7.22 -10.07 25.80
C SER A 176 -5.74 -10.33 25.51
N GLU A 177 -5.27 -9.87 24.35
CA GLU A 177 -3.93 -10.06 23.84
C GLU A 177 -2.90 -9.29 24.68
N HIS A 178 -3.19 -8.04 25.02
CA HIS A 178 -2.31 -7.19 25.83
C HIS A 178 -2.33 -7.61 27.29
N SER A 179 -3.46 -8.09 27.81
CA SER A 179 -3.51 -8.72 29.12
C SER A 179 -2.67 -10.00 29.17
N ALA A 180 -2.68 -10.79 28.09
CA ALA A 180 -1.82 -11.97 27.95
C ALA A 180 -0.33 -11.61 27.93
N ILE A 181 0.06 -10.59 27.14
CA ILE A 181 1.43 -10.06 27.10
C ILE A 181 1.83 -9.56 28.50
N PHE A 182 0.98 -8.74 29.12
CA PHE A 182 1.22 -8.19 30.46
C PHE A 182 1.42 -9.30 31.50
N GLN A 183 0.60 -10.35 31.46
CA GLN A 183 0.77 -11.53 32.33
C GLN A 183 2.10 -12.25 32.12
N CYS A 184 2.55 -12.39 30.87
CA CYS A 184 3.83 -13.04 30.56
C CYS A 184 5.04 -12.19 30.96
N LEU A 185 4.90 -10.86 30.95
CA LEU A 185 5.94 -9.92 31.38
C LEU A 185 6.17 -9.93 32.90
N GLN A 186 5.25 -10.46 33.71
CA GLN A 186 5.38 -10.44 35.16
C GLN A 186 6.58 -11.30 35.61
N GLY A 187 7.56 -10.68 36.24
CA GLY A 187 8.79 -11.32 36.70
C GLY A 187 9.91 -11.38 35.66
N LEU A 188 9.68 -10.86 34.44
CA LEU A 188 10.72 -10.70 33.45
C LEU A 188 11.62 -9.50 33.82
N PRO A 189 12.96 -9.63 33.76
CA PRO A 189 13.85 -8.50 34.03
C PRO A 189 13.67 -7.40 32.96
N GLU A 190 14.00 -6.16 33.33
CA GLU A 190 14.02 -5.03 32.40
C GLU A 190 14.91 -5.33 31.19
N GLY A 191 14.42 -5.03 29.98
CA GLY A 191 15.08 -5.37 28.72
C GLY A 191 14.99 -6.85 28.32
N GLY A 192 14.35 -7.70 29.13
CA GLY A 192 14.18 -9.12 28.85
C GLY A 192 13.20 -9.44 27.71
N LEU A 193 12.32 -8.50 27.34
CA LEU A 193 11.42 -8.63 26.19
C LEU A 193 12.20 -8.43 24.89
N ARG A 194 12.13 -9.41 23.98
CA ARG A 194 12.72 -9.34 22.64
C ARG A 194 11.67 -8.98 21.60
N ARG A 195 10.54 -9.70 21.59
CA ARG A 195 9.49 -9.61 20.57
C ARG A 195 8.13 -9.95 21.18
N ILE A 196 7.08 -9.33 20.67
CA ILE A 196 5.68 -9.66 20.97
C ILE A 196 5.14 -10.49 19.82
N ILE A 197 4.38 -11.55 20.13
CA ILE A 197 3.69 -12.37 19.14
C ILE A 197 2.19 -12.28 19.42
N LEU A 198 1.54 -11.39 18.69
CA LEU A 198 0.15 -10.99 18.83
C LEU A 198 -0.75 -11.96 18.06
N THR A 199 -1.47 -12.83 18.77
CA THR A 199 -2.35 -13.80 18.12
C THR A 199 -3.64 -13.18 17.63
N ALA A 200 -4.21 -13.67 16.53
CA ALA A 200 -5.48 -13.22 15.96
C ALA A 200 -6.37 -14.40 15.56
N SER A 201 -7.69 -14.28 15.70
CA SER A 201 -8.63 -15.33 15.25
C SER A 201 -8.64 -15.51 13.72
N GLY A 202 -8.32 -14.43 12.98
CA GLY A 202 -8.42 -14.31 11.51
C GLY A 202 -9.79 -13.84 11.00
N GLY A 203 -10.78 -13.65 11.89
CA GLY A 203 -12.11 -13.15 11.54
C GLY A 203 -12.93 -14.08 10.64
N ALA A 204 -14.07 -13.58 10.15
CA ALA A 204 -15.06 -14.36 9.40
C ALA A 204 -14.55 -14.85 8.03
N PHE A 205 -13.67 -14.09 7.37
CA PHE A 205 -13.21 -14.38 5.99
C PHE A 205 -11.84 -15.05 5.90
N ARG A 206 -11.35 -15.55 7.04
CA ARG A 206 -10.07 -16.24 7.17
C ARG A 206 -9.86 -17.35 6.16
N ASP A 207 -10.86 -18.19 5.96
CA ASP A 207 -10.79 -19.38 5.11
C ASP A 207 -11.43 -19.15 3.73
N LEU A 208 -11.93 -17.93 3.46
CA LEU A 208 -12.50 -17.55 2.15
C LEU A 208 -11.38 -17.16 1.17
N PRO A 209 -11.38 -17.60 -0.10
CA PRO A 209 -10.38 -17.16 -1.07
C PRO A 209 -10.53 -15.67 -1.40
N VAL A 210 -9.42 -14.99 -1.70
CA VAL A 210 -9.37 -13.54 -1.97
C VAL A 210 -10.31 -13.12 -3.11
N SER A 211 -10.52 -13.99 -4.11
CA SER A 211 -11.44 -13.75 -5.24
C SER A 211 -12.92 -13.62 -4.86
N GLU A 212 -13.31 -14.10 -3.68
CA GLU A 212 -14.70 -14.04 -3.20
C GLU A 212 -14.96 -12.84 -2.26
N LEU A 213 -13.91 -12.19 -1.75
CA LEU A 213 -14.02 -11.00 -0.89
C LEU A 213 -14.79 -9.83 -1.53
N PRO A 214 -14.76 -9.58 -2.86
CA PRO A 214 -15.58 -8.53 -3.47
C PRO A 214 -17.09 -8.74 -3.35
N LYS A 215 -17.56 -9.96 -3.02
CA LYS A 215 -18.98 -10.31 -2.96
C LYS A 215 -19.54 -10.39 -1.54
N VAL A 216 -18.69 -10.24 -0.52
CA VAL A 216 -19.12 -10.44 0.87
C VAL A 216 -20.04 -9.30 1.32
N THR A 217 -21.05 -9.66 2.10
CA THR A 217 -22.05 -8.71 2.61
C THR A 217 -21.81 -8.39 4.09
N VAL A 218 -22.49 -7.37 4.61
CA VAL A 218 -22.53 -7.08 6.05
C VAL A 218 -23.00 -8.30 6.85
N ALA A 219 -24.04 -8.98 6.36
CA ALA A 219 -24.58 -10.18 7.01
C ALA A 219 -23.56 -11.32 7.10
N ASP A 220 -22.64 -11.42 6.15
CA ASP A 220 -21.56 -12.41 6.19
C ASP A 220 -20.45 -11.99 7.16
N ALA A 221 -20.08 -10.72 7.17
CA ALA A 221 -19.04 -10.21 8.05
C ALA A 221 -19.40 -10.31 9.53
N LEU A 222 -20.69 -10.18 9.89
CA LEU A 222 -21.18 -10.27 11.27
C LEU A 222 -21.19 -11.69 11.85
N LYS A 223 -20.84 -12.73 11.08
CA LYS A 223 -20.76 -14.12 11.55
C LYS A 223 -19.36 -14.43 12.11
N HIS A 224 -19.05 -13.97 13.32
CA HIS A 224 -17.76 -14.25 13.95
C HIS A 224 -17.69 -15.70 14.51
N PRO A 225 -16.60 -16.46 14.29
CA PRO A 225 -16.53 -17.89 14.65
C PRO A 225 -16.43 -18.15 16.16
N ASN A 226 -15.72 -17.30 16.91
CA ASN A 226 -15.32 -17.62 18.30
C ASN A 226 -15.88 -16.70 19.38
N TRP A 227 -16.37 -15.52 19.02
CA TRP A 227 -16.64 -14.43 19.97
C TRP A 227 -17.97 -13.78 19.65
N ALA A 228 -18.78 -13.53 20.68
CA ALA A 228 -19.97 -12.70 20.57
C ALA A 228 -19.58 -11.25 20.89
N MET A 229 -19.48 -10.40 19.87
CA MET A 229 -18.95 -9.05 19.99
C MET A 229 -19.87 -8.02 19.33
N GLY A 230 -19.57 -6.72 19.55
CA GLY A 230 -20.26 -5.63 18.85
C GLY A 230 -20.04 -5.67 17.33
N LYS A 231 -20.91 -5.01 16.57
CA LYS A 231 -20.84 -4.98 15.10
C LYS A 231 -19.49 -4.46 14.59
N LYS A 232 -19.03 -3.30 15.09
CA LYS A 232 -17.77 -2.65 14.68
C LYS A 232 -16.55 -3.56 14.84
N ILE A 233 -16.31 -4.08 16.04
CA ILE A 233 -15.18 -4.98 16.31
C ILE A 233 -15.28 -6.29 15.51
N THR A 234 -16.49 -6.74 15.19
CA THR A 234 -16.68 -7.91 14.32
C THR A 234 -16.20 -7.63 12.89
N ILE A 235 -16.49 -6.45 12.34
CA ILE A 235 -15.97 -6.01 11.04
C ILE A 235 -14.45 -5.82 11.09
N ASP A 236 -13.94 -5.15 12.12
CA ASP A 236 -12.49 -4.95 12.30
C ASP A 236 -11.72 -6.28 12.43
N SER A 237 -12.33 -7.29 13.06
CA SER A 237 -11.78 -8.65 13.11
C SER A 237 -11.77 -9.29 11.72
N ALA A 238 -12.84 -9.09 10.94
CA ALA A 238 -12.93 -9.59 9.57
C ALA A 238 -11.90 -8.94 8.62
N THR A 239 -11.60 -7.65 8.77
CA THR A 239 -10.57 -6.93 7.98
C THR A 239 -9.15 -7.07 8.53
N LEU A 240 -9.01 -7.68 9.71
CA LEU A 240 -7.81 -7.65 10.56
C LEU A 240 -7.36 -6.24 11.01
N MET A 241 -8.15 -5.20 10.75
CA MET A 241 -7.87 -3.86 11.29
C MET A 241 -7.83 -3.87 12.82
N ASN A 242 -8.66 -4.71 13.47
CA ASN A 242 -8.63 -4.86 14.93
C ASN A 242 -7.20 -5.23 15.40
N LYS A 243 -6.55 -6.15 14.69
CA LYS A 243 -5.19 -6.56 15.04
C LYS A 243 -4.15 -5.50 14.73
N GLY A 244 -4.34 -4.72 13.66
CA GLY A 244 -3.52 -3.55 13.37
C GLY A 244 -3.60 -2.47 14.46
N LEU A 245 -4.80 -2.18 14.95
CA LEU A 245 -5.03 -1.28 16.09
C LEU A 245 -4.32 -1.77 17.36
N GLU A 246 -4.39 -3.07 17.62
CA GLU A 246 -3.72 -3.70 18.77
C GLU A 246 -2.19 -3.72 18.67
N VAL A 247 -1.61 -3.71 17.47
CA VAL A 247 -0.16 -3.52 17.27
C VAL A 247 0.26 -2.14 17.79
N ILE A 248 -0.50 -1.10 17.47
CA ILE A 248 -0.24 0.27 17.94
C ILE A 248 -0.38 0.34 19.47
N GLU A 249 -1.41 -0.29 20.01
CA GLU A 249 -1.61 -0.37 21.46
C GLU A 249 -0.46 -1.12 22.15
N ALA A 250 0.02 -2.23 21.59
CA ALA A 250 1.14 -2.99 22.13
C ALA A 250 2.45 -2.19 22.12
N HIS A 251 2.70 -1.43 21.05
CA HIS A 251 3.82 -0.48 20.98
C HIS A 251 3.77 0.51 22.15
N TYR A 252 2.60 1.15 22.36
CA TYR A 252 2.42 2.14 23.42
C TYR A 252 2.51 1.54 24.83
N LEU A 253 1.91 0.38 25.08
CA LEU A 253 1.90 -0.25 26.41
C LEU A 253 3.26 -0.82 26.81
N PHE A 254 3.95 -1.45 25.87
CA PHE A 254 5.12 -2.28 26.17
C PHE A 254 6.44 -1.70 25.66
N GLY A 255 6.40 -0.61 24.89
CA GLY A 255 7.59 0.02 24.31
C GLY A 255 8.30 -0.84 23.26
N ALA A 256 7.65 -1.89 22.75
CA ALA A 256 8.19 -2.73 21.70
C ALA A 256 8.22 -1.95 20.37
N SER A 257 9.32 -2.03 19.61
CA SER A 257 9.35 -1.52 18.23
C SER A 257 8.29 -2.21 17.39
N TYR A 258 7.70 -1.51 16.43
CA TYR A 258 6.78 -2.10 15.45
C TYR A 258 7.38 -3.31 14.74
N ASP A 259 8.69 -3.30 14.46
CA ASP A 259 9.39 -4.43 13.83
C ASP A 259 9.57 -5.65 14.76
N ASN A 260 9.25 -5.50 16.05
CA ASN A 260 9.31 -6.53 17.08
C ASN A 260 7.90 -6.91 17.59
N ILE A 261 6.86 -6.67 16.79
CA ILE A 261 5.49 -7.11 17.08
C ILE A 261 5.03 -7.90 15.86
N ASP A 262 4.83 -9.21 16.02
CA ASP A 262 4.35 -10.08 14.95
C ASP A 262 2.87 -10.41 15.11
N ILE A 263 2.13 -10.45 14.02
CA ILE A 263 0.76 -10.97 14.00
C ILE A 263 0.78 -12.45 13.61
N VAL A 264 0.12 -13.30 14.39
CA VAL A 264 -0.03 -14.73 14.09
C VAL A 264 -1.49 -15.14 14.14
N ILE A 265 -1.99 -15.79 13.08
CA ILE A 265 -3.35 -16.33 13.06
C ILE A 265 -3.41 -17.59 13.92
N HIS A 266 -4.16 -17.52 15.01
CA HIS A 266 -4.50 -18.63 15.91
C HIS A 266 -6.03 -18.82 15.94
N PRO A 267 -6.58 -19.68 15.06
CA PRO A 267 -8.02 -19.89 14.89
C PRO A 267 -8.79 -20.28 16.14
N GLN A 268 -8.16 -20.93 17.10
CA GLN A 268 -8.84 -21.47 18.29
C GLN A 268 -8.98 -20.43 19.41
N SER A 269 -8.22 -19.32 19.35
CA SER A 269 -8.24 -18.24 20.36
C SER A 269 -8.08 -18.77 21.81
N ILE A 270 -7.22 -19.78 22.00
CA ILE A 270 -6.86 -20.33 23.31
C ILE A 270 -5.56 -19.73 23.82
N VAL A 271 -4.55 -19.64 22.95
CA VAL A 271 -3.37 -18.81 23.20
C VAL A 271 -3.76 -17.38 22.87
N HIS A 272 -3.84 -16.53 23.89
CA HIS A 272 -4.33 -15.15 23.73
C HIS A 272 -3.26 -14.18 23.28
N SER A 273 -1.98 -14.43 23.60
CA SER A 273 -0.80 -13.78 23.02
C SER A 273 0.46 -14.41 23.61
N MET A 274 1.63 -14.05 23.06
CA MET A 274 2.93 -14.55 23.55
C MET A 274 3.98 -13.44 23.53
N ILE A 275 5.05 -13.65 24.31
CA ILE A 275 6.28 -12.86 24.24
C ILE A 275 7.47 -13.78 24.00
N GLU A 276 8.42 -13.32 23.22
CA GLU A 276 9.75 -13.90 23.11
C GLU A 276 10.71 -13.11 23.99
N THR A 277 11.51 -13.83 24.78
CA THR A 277 12.53 -13.27 25.66
C THR A 277 13.90 -13.20 24.97
N GLN A 278 14.84 -12.44 25.53
CA GLN A 278 16.19 -12.29 24.96
C GLN A 278 16.99 -13.60 24.87
N ASP A 279 16.66 -14.59 25.69
CA ASP A 279 17.24 -15.95 25.64
C ASP A 279 16.50 -16.90 24.69
N SER A 280 15.59 -16.37 23.87
CA SER A 280 14.78 -17.08 22.87
C SER A 280 13.68 -17.99 23.44
N SER A 281 13.40 -17.94 24.75
CA SER A 281 12.23 -18.58 25.33
C SER A 281 10.94 -17.86 24.88
N VAL A 282 9.84 -18.61 24.73
CA VAL A 282 8.52 -18.02 24.46
C VAL A 282 7.61 -18.30 25.63
N LEU A 283 7.04 -17.23 26.19
CA LEU A 283 6.03 -17.30 27.23
C LEU A 283 4.66 -16.96 26.64
N ALA A 284 3.66 -17.77 26.96
CA ALA A 284 2.31 -17.65 26.42
C ALA A 284 1.29 -17.65 27.57
N GLN A 285 0.25 -16.84 27.44
CA GLN A 285 -0.92 -16.93 28.31
C GLN A 285 -2.05 -17.63 27.57
N LEU A 286 -2.64 -18.63 28.23
CA LEU A 286 -3.70 -19.47 27.67
C LEU A 286 -4.96 -19.38 28.53
N GLY A 287 -6.11 -19.39 27.88
CA GLY A 287 -7.42 -19.44 28.54
C GLY A 287 -8.55 -19.66 27.55
N TRP A 288 -9.76 -19.87 28.06
CA TRP A 288 -10.94 -19.81 27.20
C TRP A 288 -11.11 -18.39 26.63
N PRO A 289 -11.73 -18.23 25.44
CA PRO A 289 -12.08 -16.94 24.88
C PRO A 289 -13.20 -16.29 25.69
N ASP A 290 -12.82 -15.71 26.83
CA ASP A 290 -13.71 -15.09 27.80
C ASP A 290 -13.09 -13.77 28.31
N MET A 291 -13.72 -12.64 27.99
CA MET A 291 -13.22 -11.31 28.35
C MET A 291 -13.26 -11.04 29.85
N ARG A 292 -13.99 -11.84 30.65
CA ARG A 292 -13.95 -11.70 32.10
C ARG A 292 -12.54 -12.00 32.65
N LEU A 293 -11.76 -12.87 31.98
CA LEU A 293 -10.40 -13.23 32.41
C LEU A 293 -9.44 -12.02 32.42
N PRO A 294 -9.25 -11.28 31.31
CA PRO A 294 -8.38 -10.12 31.30
C PRO A 294 -8.93 -8.98 32.17
N ILE A 295 -10.24 -8.74 32.19
CA ILE A 295 -10.87 -7.73 33.07
C ILE A 295 -10.55 -8.03 34.54
N LEU A 296 -10.81 -9.26 35.00
CA LEU A 296 -10.51 -9.68 36.37
C LEU A 296 -9.03 -9.47 36.70
N TYR A 297 -8.13 -9.79 35.78
CA TYR A 297 -6.70 -9.64 36.02
C TYR A 297 -6.33 -8.16 36.22
N THR A 298 -6.83 -7.24 35.40
CA THR A 298 -6.59 -5.79 35.63
C THR A 298 -7.15 -5.29 36.96
N MET A 299 -8.31 -5.79 37.37
CA MET A 299 -8.93 -5.39 38.63
C MET A 299 -8.19 -5.94 39.87
N SER A 300 -7.64 -7.15 39.75
CA SER A 300 -6.97 -7.86 40.85
C SER A 300 -5.46 -7.67 40.91
N TRP A 301 -4.82 -7.21 39.82
CA TRP A 301 -3.37 -7.08 39.73
C TRP A 301 -2.81 -6.28 40.93
N PRO A 302 -1.71 -6.74 41.56
CA PRO A 302 -0.84 -7.86 41.16
C PRO A 302 -1.30 -9.26 41.56
N GLU A 303 -2.42 -9.36 42.29
CA GLU A 303 -2.90 -10.63 42.82
C GLU A 303 -3.74 -11.38 41.78
N ARG A 304 -4.02 -12.65 42.07
CA ARG A 304 -5.03 -13.44 41.36
C ARG A 304 -6.14 -13.82 42.33
N VAL A 305 -7.37 -13.79 41.86
CA VAL A 305 -8.56 -14.13 42.66
C VAL A 305 -8.98 -15.57 42.36
N PRO A 306 -9.30 -16.39 43.38
CA PRO A 306 -9.90 -17.70 43.17
C PRO A 306 -11.29 -17.59 42.54
N CYS A 307 -11.54 -18.33 41.48
CA CYS A 307 -12.79 -18.31 40.74
C CYS A 307 -13.51 -19.67 40.80
N SER A 308 -14.85 -19.65 40.74
CA SER A 308 -15.65 -20.88 40.77
C SER A 308 -15.60 -21.64 39.45
N GLU A 309 -15.51 -22.97 39.46
CA GLU A 309 -15.52 -23.77 38.22
C GLU A 309 -16.85 -23.71 37.44
N VAL A 310 -17.93 -23.31 38.11
CA VAL A 310 -19.25 -23.15 37.50
C VAL A 310 -19.26 -21.95 36.56
N THR A 311 -18.72 -20.81 37.02
CA THR A 311 -18.67 -19.58 36.21
C THR A 311 -17.44 -19.54 35.32
N TRP A 312 -16.35 -20.19 35.74
CA TRP A 312 -15.01 -20.16 35.14
C TRP A 312 -14.50 -21.58 34.90
N PRO A 313 -14.95 -22.24 33.83
CA PRO A 313 -14.52 -23.60 33.52
C PRO A 313 -13.00 -23.65 33.34
N ARG A 314 -12.35 -24.68 33.88
CA ARG A 314 -10.92 -24.90 33.67
C ARG A 314 -10.64 -25.20 32.20
N LEU A 315 -9.50 -24.72 31.70
CA LEU A 315 -9.04 -25.08 30.34
C LEU A 315 -8.70 -26.58 30.31
N ASP A 316 -9.31 -27.29 29.37
CA ASP A 316 -9.09 -28.71 29.13
C ASP A 316 -8.39 -28.87 27.78
N PHE A 317 -7.09 -29.16 27.81
CA PHE A 317 -6.27 -29.29 26.60
C PHE A 317 -6.71 -30.44 25.70
N VAL A 318 -7.26 -31.51 26.27
CA VAL A 318 -7.75 -32.65 25.48
C VAL A 318 -8.99 -32.25 24.69
N LYS A 319 -9.89 -31.45 25.31
CA LYS A 319 -11.07 -30.90 24.62
C LYS A 319 -10.74 -29.77 23.66
N ALA A 320 -9.74 -28.95 23.98
CA ALA A 320 -9.30 -27.85 23.12
C ALA A 320 -8.74 -28.37 21.78
N GLY A 321 -8.19 -29.58 21.77
CA GLY A 321 -7.71 -30.25 20.56
C GLY A 321 -6.48 -29.55 19.97
N ASN A 322 -6.44 -29.43 18.65
CA ASN A 322 -5.28 -28.87 17.95
C ASN A 322 -5.22 -27.35 18.07
N LEU A 323 -4.11 -26.83 18.58
CA LEU A 323 -3.77 -25.41 18.53
C LEU A 323 -2.94 -25.17 17.27
N THR A 324 -3.48 -24.40 16.32
CA THR A 324 -2.80 -24.13 15.05
C THR A 324 -2.38 -22.68 14.95
N PHE A 325 -1.27 -22.44 14.25
CA PHE A 325 -0.69 -21.12 14.03
C PHE A 325 -0.31 -21.00 12.56
N ARG A 326 -0.62 -19.87 11.94
CA ARG A 326 -0.19 -19.55 10.58
C ARG A 326 0.05 -18.05 10.42
N GLN A 327 0.87 -17.69 9.45
CA GLN A 327 1.04 -16.29 9.08
C GLN A 327 -0.27 -15.71 8.53
N PRO A 328 -0.56 -14.42 8.79
CA PRO A 328 -1.65 -13.73 8.13
C PRO A 328 -1.37 -13.59 6.63
N ASP A 329 -2.42 -13.62 5.83
CA ASP A 329 -2.33 -13.40 4.38
C ASP A 329 -2.33 -11.88 4.10
N HIS A 330 -1.16 -11.33 3.74
CA HIS A 330 -0.99 -9.88 3.50
C HIS A 330 -1.78 -9.38 2.28
N ALA A 331 -2.07 -10.25 1.30
CA ALA A 331 -2.94 -9.88 0.17
C ALA A 331 -4.42 -9.79 0.59
N LYS A 332 -4.82 -10.57 1.60
CA LYS A 332 -6.17 -10.57 2.17
C LYS A 332 -6.39 -9.42 3.16
N TYR A 333 -5.38 -9.06 3.95
CA TYR A 333 -5.51 -8.14 5.07
C TYR A 333 -4.61 -6.89 4.92
N PRO A 334 -4.89 -6.01 3.95
CA PRO A 334 -4.10 -4.79 3.75
C PRO A 334 -4.16 -3.81 4.94
N ALA A 335 -5.17 -3.96 5.82
CA ALA A 335 -5.30 -3.16 7.04
C ALA A 335 -4.09 -3.27 7.99
N MET A 336 -3.37 -4.40 7.96
CA MET A 336 -2.17 -4.58 8.79
C MET A 336 -1.10 -3.57 8.41
N GLU A 337 -0.69 -3.53 7.14
CA GLU A 337 0.36 -2.62 6.65
C GLU A 337 0.02 -1.15 6.91
N LEU A 338 -1.26 -0.80 6.75
CA LEU A 338 -1.75 0.54 7.07
C LEU A 338 -1.55 0.88 8.55
N ALA A 339 -1.87 -0.05 9.46
CA ALA A 339 -1.69 0.16 10.89
C ALA A 339 -0.22 0.23 11.33
N TYR A 340 0.66 -0.62 10.79
CA TYR A 340 2.11 -0.51 11.01
C TYR A 340 2.63 0.85 10.52
N SER A 341 2.21 1.28 9.34
CA SER A 341 2.62 2.56 8.75
C SER A 341 2.13 3.77 9.55
N ALA A 342 0.86 3.76 9.97
CA ALA A 342 0.28 4.80 10.82
C ALA A 342 0.95 4.84 12.20
N GLY A 343 1.22 3.66 12.77
CA GLY A 343 1.98 3.54 14.02
C GLY A 343 3.38 4.15 13.93
N ARG A 344 4.13 3.83 12.87
CA ARG A 344 5.47 4.40 12.62
C ARG A 344 5.45 5.91 12.39
N ALA A 345 4.42 6.43 11.74
CA ALA A 345 4.22 7.87 11.58
C ALA A 345 3.94 8.56 12.93
N GLY A 346 3.23 7.88 13.84
CA GLY A 346 2.94 8.37 15.19
C GLY A 346 2.08 9.64 15.20
N GLY A 347 2.17 10.40 16.30
CA GLY A 347 1.46 11.67 16.44
C GLY A 347 -0.07 11.53 16.29
N THR A 348 -0.68 12.43 15.53
CA THR A 348 -2.13 12.39 15.24
C THR A 348 -2.53 11.34 14.20
N MET A 349 -1.57 10.70 13.51
CA MET A 349 -1.86 9.72 12.46
C MET A 349 -2.62 8.50 12.99
N THR A 350 -2.24 7.98 14.15
CA THR A 350 -2.87 6.80 14.74
C THR A 350 -4.32 7.08 15.16
N GLY A 351 -4.59 8.29 15.68
CA GLY A 351 -5.95 8.75 15.99
C GLY A 351 -6.81 8.95 14.73
N VAL A 352 -6.25 9.56 13.69
CA VAL A 352 -6.93 9.74 12.40
C VAL A 352 -7.27 8.41 11.76
N MET A 353 -6.35 7.46 11.72
CA MET A 353 -6.60 6.12 11.19
C MET A 353 -7.73 5.41 11.94
N SER A 354 -7.70 5.46 13.29
CA SER A 354 -8.75 4.85 14.12
C SER A 354 -10.13 5.48 13.84
N ALA A 355 -10.20 6.81 13.79
CA ALA A 355 -11.44 7.55 13.56
C ALA A 355 -11.99 7.37 12.13
N ALA A 356 -11.10 7.38 11.13
CA ALA A 356 -11.47 7.09 9.74
C ALA A 356 -11.96 5.64 9.59
N ASN A 357 -11.34 4.68 10.28
CA ASN A 357 -11.80 3.29 10.27
C ASN A 357 -13.19 3.14 10.90
N GLU A 358 -13.45 3.80 12.03
CA GLU A 358 -14.79 3.82 12.62
C GLU A 358 -15.84 4.33 11.63
N ALA A 359 -15.57 5.47 10.97
CA ALA A 359 -16.48 6.03 9.97
C ALA A 359 -16.64 5.12 8.74
N ALA A 360 -15.57 4.52 8.24
CA ALA A 360 -15.61 3.60 7.10
C ALA A 360 -16.39 2.31 7.42
N VAL A 361 -16.25 1.77 8.63
CA VAL A 361 -17.02 0.61 9.09
C VAL A 361 -18.50 0.96 9.25
N GLU A 362 -18.83 2.15 9.75
CA GLU A 362 -20.23 2.64 9.78
C GLU A 362 -20.83 2.67 8.38
N LEU A 363 -20.12 3.23 7.39
CA LEU A 363 -20.55 3.25 5.99
C LEU A 363 -20.73 1.83 5.41
N PHE A 364 -19.83 0.90 5.74
CA PHE A 364 -20.00 -0.50 5.33
C PHE A 364 -21.23 -1.15 5.97
N LEU A 365 -21.46 -0.92 7.27
CA LEU A 365 -22.63 -1.42 8.00
C LEU A 365 -23.94 -0.84 7.48
N GLU A 366 -23.91 0.36 6.92
CA GLU A 366 -25.02 1.02 6.22
C GLU A 366 -25.13 0.61 4.75
N GLU A 367 -24.28 -0.32 4.29
CA GLU A 367 -24.20 -0.81 2.91
C GLU A 367 -23.89 0.28 1.86
N ALA A 368 -23.25 1.38 2.29
CA ALA A 368 -22.87 2.50 1.42
C ALA A 368 -21.55 2.28 0.67
N ILE A 369 -20.66 1.44 1.21
CA ILE A 369 -19.39 1.03 0.57
C ILE A 369 -19.24 -0.50 0.63
N GLY A 370 -18.39 -1.07 -0.23
CA GLY A 370 -18.07 -2.49 -0.19
C GLY A 370 -17.02 -2.85 0.87
N TYR A 371 -16.92 -4.14 1.22
CA TYR A 371 -15.96 -4.61 2.22
C TYR A 371 -14.50 -4.28 1.86
N LEU A 372 -14.11 -4.39 0.59
CA LEU A 372 -12.77 -4.06 0.10
C LEU A 372 -12.51 -2.55 -0.01
N ASP A 373 -13.52 -1.71 0.20
CA ASP A 373 -13.40 -0.25 0.16
C ASP A 373 -13.03 0.32 1.53
N ILE A 374 -13.25 -0.43 2.63
CA ILE A 374 -12.97 0.02 4.00
C ILE A 374 -11.51 0.49 4.13
N VAL A 375 -10.53 -0.35 3.79
CA VAL A 375 -9.10 -0.03 3.99
C VAL A 375 -8.63 1.13 3.08
N PRO A 376 -8.93 1.14 1.77
CA PRO A 376 -8.59 2.28 0.90
C PRO A 376 -9.16 3.62 1.37
N VAL A 377 -10.40 3.64 1.90
CA VAL A 377 -11.03 4.86 2.42
C VAL A 377 -10.29 5.37 3.66
N VAL A 378 -9.88 4.46 4.56
CA VAL A 378 -9.06 4.82 5.73
C VAL A 378 -7.67 5.32 5.31
N GLU A 379 -7.04 4.66 4.34
CA GLU A 379 -5.74 5.04 3.80
C GLU A 379 -5.78 6.44 3.17
N ALA A 380 -6.83 6.77 2.42
CA ALA A 380 -7.02 8.10 1.85
C ALA A 380 -7.11 9.19 2.92
N ALA A 381 -7.86 8.94 4.01
CA ALA A 381 -7.92 9.87 5.14
C ALA A 381 -6.57 10.05 5.85
N CYS A 382 -5.80 8.96 5.99
CA CYS A 382 -4.45 9.02 6.54
C CYS A 382 -3.49 9.82 5.64
N GLU A 383 -3.56 9.63 4.32
CA GLU A 383 -2.72 10.36 3.37
C GLU A 383 -3.08 11.86 3.34
N ALA A 384 -4.37 12.19 3.30
CA ALA A 384 -4.84 13.57 3.36
C ALA A 384 -4.41 14.27 4.66
N HIS A 385 -4.25 13.52 5.74
CA HIS A 385 -3.77 14.05 7.02
C HIS A 385 -2.25 14.26 7.09
N ARG A 386 -1.44 13.65 6.19
CA ARG A 386 0.03 13.75 6.26
C ARG A 386 0.56 15.18 6.22
N VAL A 387 -0.13 16.09 5.54
CA VAL A 387 0.24 17.52 5.46
C VAL A 387 0.03 18.28 6.77
N GLU A 388 -0.86 17.78 7.64
CA GLU A 388 -1.23 18.37 8.92
C GLU A 388 -0.84 17.47 10.12
N LEU A 389 0.10 16.54 9.91
CA LEU A 389 0.54 15.63 10.96
C LEU A 389 1.16 16.39 12.13
N VAL A 390 0.60 16.18 13.33
CA VAL A 390 1.12 16.73 14.58
C VAL A 390 1.80 15.60 15.35
N GLU A 391 3.12 15.64 15.47
CA GLU A 391 3.92 14.59 16.12
C GLU A 391 3.65 14.46 17.62
N ARG A 392 3.35 15.57 18.30
CA ARG A 392 3.14 15.64 19.75
C ARG A 392 1.84 16.36 20.07
N PRO A 393 0.69 15.72 19.81
CA PRO A 393 -0.57 16.42 19.89
C PRO A 393 -1.01 16.65 21.33
N SER A 394 -1.73 17.75 21.55
CA SER A 394 -2.53 17.96 22.75
C SER A 394 -3.80 17.10 22.72
N LEU A 395 -4.48 17.01 23.87
CA LEU A 395 -5.78 16.35 23.97
C LEU A 395 -6.80 16.97 22.99
N GLU A 396 -6.81 18.29 22.87
CA GLU A 396 -7.69 19.03 21.97
C GLU A 396 -7.39 18.74 20.50
N GLU A 397 -6.11 18.61 20.12
CA GLU A 397 -5.69 18.25 18.76
C GLU A 397 -6.10 16.81 18.42
N ILE A 398 -5.97 15.86 19.35
CA ILE A 398 -6.44 14.48 19.15
C ILE A 398 -7.96 14.45 18.90
N VAL A 399 -8.73 15.18 19.72
CA VAL A 399 -10.19 15.26 19.56
C VAL A 399 -10.57 15.99 18.26
N HIS A 400 -9.82 17.05 17.90
CA HIS A 400 -10.03 17.78 16.65
C HIS A 400 -9.84 16.87 15.44
N TYR A 401 -8.73 16.13 15.39
CA TYR A 401 -8.38 15.28 14.24
C TYR A 401 -9.22 14.00 14.17
N ASP A 402 -9.72 13.46 15.29
CA ASP A 402 -10.77 12.42 15.26
C ASP A 402 -12.02 12.93 14.52
N GLN A 403 -12.51 14.12 14.88
CA GLN A 403 -13.70 14.69 14.23
C GLN A 403 -13.43 15.10 12.78
N TRP A 404 -12.22 15.57 12.48
CA TRP A 404 -11.80 15.87 11.12
C TRP A 404 -11.85 14.62 10.25
N ALA A 405 -11.29 13.50 10.72
CA ALA A 405 -11.26 12.24 9.98
C ALA A 405 -12.68 11.76 9.64
N ARG A 406 -13.58 11.76 10.63
CA ARG A 406 -15.00 11.40 10.41
C ARG A 406 -15.68 12.30 9.39
N ARG A 407 -15.46 13.62 9.44
CA ARG A 407 -16.01 14.57 8.46
C ARG A 407 -15.41 14.39 7.07
N HIS A 408 -14.11 14.09 6.99
CA HIS A 408 -13.41 13.86 5.73
C HIS A 408 -14.01 12.63 5.01
N ILE A 409 -14.19 11.52 5.73
CA ILE A 409 -14.88 10.33 5.20
C ILE A 409 -16.32 10.65 4.74
N GLY A 410 -17.08 11.42 5.52
CA GLY A 410 -18.44 11.82 5.14
C GLY A 410 -18.50 12.68 3.87
N ARG A 411 -17.56 13.61 3.66
CA ARG A 411 -17.50 14.49 2.48
C ARG A 411 -17.07 13.77 1.20
N GLU A 412 -16.11 12.86 1.31
CA GLU A 412 -15.72 11.97 0.21
C GLU A 412 -16.94 11.19 -0.31
N LEU A 413 -17.85 10.77 0.58
CA LEU A 413 -19.08 10.10 0.20
C LEU A 413 -20.11 11.03 -0.46
N GLU A 414 -20.31 12.26 0.05
CA GLU A 414 -21.21 13.24 -0.58
C GLU A 414 -20.75 13.65 -1.98
N TRP A 415 -19.44 13.70 -2.21
CA TRP A 415 -18.84 13.91 -3.52
C TRP A 415 -19.07 12.69 -4.44
N CYS A 416 -19.02 11.47 -3.90
CA CYS A 416 -19.25 10.22 -4.63
C CYS A 416 -20.73 9.95 -4.95
N VAL A 417 -21.67 10.23 -4.05
CA VAL A 417 -23.11 9.90 -4.20
C VAL A 417 -23.82 10.77 -5.26
N GLY A 418 -23.22 11.90 -5.67
CA GLY A 418 -23.64 12.66 -6.84
C GLY A 418 -23.38 11.95 -8.19
N ALA A 419 -22.61 10.86 -8.20
CA ALA A 419 -22.29 10.05 -9.37
C ALA A 419 -22.63 8.57 -9.11
N GLN A 420 -23.50 7.98 -9.94
CA GLN A 420 -23.96 6.60 -9.77
C GLN A 420 -22.83 5.54 -9.88
N PRO A 421 -22.97 4.37 -9.21
CA PRO A 421 -21.86 3.43 -9.01
C PRO A 421 -21.69 2.43 -10.15
N THR A 422 -20.51 2.37 -10.80
CA THR A 422 -20.02 1.17 -11.52
C THR A 422 -18.48 1.08 -11.59
N SER A 423 -17.96 -0.06 -11.09
CA SER A 423 -16.69 -0.78 -11.33
C SER A 423 -15.34 -0.05 -11.50
N LEU A 424 -14.41 -0.32 -10.56
CA LEU A 424 -12.96 -0.66 -10.62
C LEU A 424 -12.02 -0.14 -11.75
N MET A 425 -12.43 0.75 -12.65
CA MET A 425 -11.61 1.29 -13.75
C MET A 425 -10.99 2.67 -13.44
N HIS A 426 -11.24 3.25 -12.26
CA HIS A 426 -10.78 4.61 -11.93
C HIS A 426 -9.52 4.71 -11.03
N ARG A 427 -8.85 3.61 -10.71
CA ARG A 427 -7.66 3.61 -9.82
C ARG A 427 -6.33 4.06 -10.47
N ILE A 428 -6.32 5.07 -11.34
CA ILE A 428 -5.07 5.68 -11.88
C ILE A 428 -5.04 7.21 -11.67
N GLU A 429 -5.83 7.76 -10.75
CA GLU A 429 -5.84 9.22 -10.50
C GLU A 429 -4.76 9.76 -9.53
N PRO A 430 -4.20 9.04 -8.53
CA PRO A 430 -3.30 9.72 -7.58
C PRO A 430 -1.90 10.04 -8.15
N LEU A 431 -1.48 9.43 -9.27
CA LEU A 431 -0.23 9.80 -9.97
C LEU A 431 -0.30 11.18 -10.64
N LEU A 432 -1.50 11.75 -10.70
CA LEU A 432 -1.81 13.06 -11.30
C LEU A 432 -2.18 14.10 -10.22
N ASN A 433 -2.41 13.66 -8.97
CA ASN A 433 -2.81 14.48 -7.82
C ASN A 433 -1.63 15.21 -7.16
N ASN A 434 -0.89 15.95 -7.97
CA ASN A 434 -0.26 17.16 -7.49
C ASN A 434 -0.86 18.33 -8.28
N ASP A 435 -2.20 18.35 -8.46
CA ASP A 435 -3.01 19.30 -9.23
C ASP A 435 -2.54 19.62 -10.68
N LYS A 436 -1.41 19.05 -11.13
CA LYS A 436 -0.63 19.48 -12.28
C LYS A 436 -1.01 18.75 -13.55
N TYR A 437 -1.42 17.48 -13.49
CA TYR A 437 -1.79 16.72 -14.68
C TYR A 437 -3.18 16.11 -14.52
N GLU A 438 -3.92 15.94 -15.60
CA GLU A 438 -5.28 15.39 -15.63
C GLU A 438 -5.36 14.26 -16.62
N LYS A 439 -5.92 13.11 -16.25
CA LYS A 439 -6.04 11.98 -17.17
C LYS A 439 -6.99 12.32 -18.30
N VAL A 440 -6.55 12.10 -19.54
CA VAL A 440 -7.41 12.23 -20.73
C VAL A 440 -7.78 10.85 -21.28
N ALA A 441 -6.80 9.97 -21.51
CA ALA A 441 -7.05 8.63 -22.06
C ALA A 441 -5.89 7.65 -21.79
N ASP A 442 -6.16 6.35 -21.81
CA ASP A 442 -5.10 5.32 -21.87
C ASP A 442 -4.64 5.16 -23.33
N LEU A 443 -3.32 5.17 -23.58
CA LEU A 443 -2.76 5.09 -24.95
C LEU A 443 -2.25 3.69 -25.30
N ASP A 444 -1.55 3.02 -24.37
CA ASP A 444 -0.96 1.70 -24.62
C ASP A 444 -0.72 0.92 -23.31
N ARG A 445 -0.77 -0.43 -23.37
CA ARG A 445 -0.48 -1.33 -22.24
C ARG A 445 0.49 -2.43 -22.67
N GLY A 446 1.73 -2.35 -22.18
CA GLY A 446 2.76 -3.36 -22.38
C GLY A 446 2.91 -4.29 -21.16
N ALA A 447 3.61 -5.42 -21.34
CA ALA A 447 3.77 -6.38 -20.23
C ALA A 447 4.77 -5.97 -19.12
N PHE A 448 5.30 -4.74 -19.14
CA PHE A 448 6.17 -4.19 -18.09
C PHE A 448 5.73 -2.80 -17.59
N GLY A 449 4.59 -2.28 -18.08
CA GLY A 449 4.13 -0.92 -17.81
C GLY A 449 3.06 -0.45 -18.80
N TRP A 450 2.51 0.75 -18.60
CA TRP A 450 1.50 1.34 -19.49
C TRP A 450 1.76 2.82 -19.77
N VAL A 451 1.17 3.34 -20.83
CA VAL A 451 1.29 4.74 -21.25
C VAL A 451 -0.08 5.40 -21.25
N GLN A 452 -0.15 6.59 -20.67
CA GLN A 452 -1.36 7.37 -20.53
C GLN A 452 -1.20 8.76 -21.15
N HIS A 453 -2.25 9.25 -21.81
CA HIS A 453 -2.40 10.65 -22.21
C HIS A 453 -2.97 11.44 -21.03
N ALA A 454 -2.30 12.52 -20.65
CA ALA A 454 -2.74 13.45 -19.62
C ALA A 454 -2.62 14.91 -20.11
N ARG A 455 -3.29 15.84 -19.43
CA ARG A 455 -3.28 17.27 -19.71
C ARG A 455 -2.72 18.06 -18.54
N ASN A 456 -1.76 18.94 -18.78
CA ASN A 456 -1.19 19.81 -17.78
C ASN A 456 -2.17 20.93 -17.40
N ARG A 457 -2.51 21.03 -16.12
CA ARG A 457 -3.42 22.01 -15.53
C ARG A 457 -2.71 23.31 -15.10
N PHE A 458 -1.38 23.32 -14.95
CA PHE A 458 -0.61 24.50 -14.52
C PHE A 458 0.69 24.68 -15.33
N THR A 459 0.79 25.81 -16.04
CA THR A 459 2.08 26.30 -16.56
C THR A 459 2.47 27.56 -15.81
N ALA A 460 3.51 27.46 -14.97
CA ALA A 460 4.14 28.62 -14.36
C ALA A 460 4.91 29.39 -15.42
N SER A 461 4.30 30.42 -16.01
CA SER A 461 5.07 31.47 -16.69
C SER A 461 5.54 32.45 -15.62
N LEU A 462 6.84 32.41 -15.32
CA LEU A 462 7.56 33.45 -14.56
C LEU A 462 7.38 34.82 -15.22
N ALA A 463 6.36 35.57 -14.79
CA ALA A 463 6.27 37.00 -15.03
C ALA A 463 5.73 37.68 -13.76
N THR A 464 6.59 38.49 -13.16
CA THR A 464 6.41 39.32 -11.97
C THR A 464 5.14 40.18 -12.00
N THR A 465 3.99 39.67 -11.55
CA THR A 465 2.90 40.38 -10.82
C THR A 465 1.77 39.40 -10.47
N PRO A 466 1.01 39.59 -9.37
CA PRO A 466 -0.05 38.66 -9.00
C PRO A 466 -1.34 39.05 -9.74
N ILE A 467 -1.66 38.41 -10.88
CA ILE A 467 -3.00 38.35 -11.50
C ILE A 467 -3.00 37.25 -12.58
N ILE A 468 -3.87 36.25 -12.41
CA ILE A 468 -4.36 35.22 -13.36
C ILE A 468 -3.30 34.31 -13.99
N ALA A 469 -3.14 33.10 -13.43
CA ALA A 469 -2.54 31.97 -14.14
C ALA A 469 -3.47 31.57 -15.31
N ALA A 470 -3.02 31.76 -16.55
CA ALA A 470 -3.72 31.23 -17.71
C ALA A 470 -3.48 29.72 -17.80
N CYS A 471 -4.53 28.92 -17.64
CA CYS A 471 -4.48 27.47 -17.85
C CYS A 471 -4.28 27.18 -19.35
N THR A 472 -3.08 26.78 -19.77
CA THR A 472 -2.80 26.51 -21.18
C THR A 472 -3.06 25.07 -21.62
N GLY A 473 -3.35 24.14 -20.70
CA GLY A 473 -3.92 22.82 -21.05
C GLY A 473 -3.02 21.95 -21.94
N GLU A 474 -1.70 21.98 -21.75
CA GLU A 474 -0.75 21.24 -22.59
C GLU A 474 -0.92 19.71 -22.45
N ASP A 475 -1.11 18.99 -23.54
CA ASP A 475 -1.21 17.52 -23.53
C ASP A 475 0.19 16.85 -23.40
N VAL A 476 0.30 15.85 -22.53
CA VAL A 476 1.52 15.07 -22.24
C VAL A 476 1.26 13.56 -22.25
N ALA A 477 2.30 12.77 -22.47
CA ALA A 477 2.26 11.31 -22.37
C ALA A 477 3.03 10.87 -21.11
N ILE A 478 2.44 10.04 -20.27
CA ILE A 478 3.05 9.53 -19.03
C ILE A 478 3.21 8.02 -19.13
N LYS A 479 4.46 7.53 -19.11
CA LYS A 479 4.82 6.10 -19.11
C LYS A 479 5.06 5.63 -17.68
N PHE A 480 4.27 4.69 -17.20
CA PHE A 480 4.40 4.10 -15.87
C PHE A 480 5.12 2.75 -15.96
N LEU A 481 6.20 2.61 -15.19
CA LEU A 481 7.01 1.40 -15.05
C LEU A 481 6.86 0.86 -13.63
N GLN A 482 6.48 -0.41 -13.48
CA GLN A 482 6.26 -1.00 -12.15
C GLN A 482 7.59 -1.29 -11.45
N LEU A 483 7.70 -0.87 -10.18
CA LEU A 483 8.84 -1.15 -9.32
C LEU A 483 8.66 -2.54 -8.70
N GLY A 484 9.55 -3.50 -8.98
CA GLY A 484 9.49 -4.89 -8.48
C GLY A 484 10.89 -5.48 -8.29
N SER A 485 11.03 -6.74 -7.87
CA SER A 485 12.35 -7.40 -7.64
C SER A 485 13.27 -7.47 -8.86
N ARG A 486 12.71 -7.28 -10.06
CA ARG A 486 13.44 -7.13 -11.33
C ARG A 486 13.52 -5.68 -11.82
N PHE A 487 13.38 -4.68 -10.95
CA PHE A 487 13.65 -3.29 -11.33
C PHE A 487 15.14 -3.16 -11.66
N HIS A 488 15.44 -3.07 -12.94
CA HIS A 488 16.80 -2.98 -13.40
C HIS A 488 17.27 -1.53 -13.31
N LYS A 489 17.64 -1.09 -12.10
CA LYS A 489 18.15 0.26 -11.79
C LYS A 489 19.03 0.82 -12.91
N ARG A 490 20.04 0.05 -13.32
CA ARG A 490 21.00 0.42 -14.38
C ARG A 490 20.41 0.61 -15.78
N PHE A 491 19.33 -0.09 -16.13
CA PHE A 491 18.68 0.06 -17.45
C PHE A 491 17.74 1.27 -17.45
N VAL A 492 17.02 1.47 -16.35
CA VAL A 492 16.05 2.56 -16.16
C VAL A 492 16.74 3.91 -15.93
N GLU A 493 17.82 3.93 -15.14
CA GLU A 493 18.70 5.10 -14.99
C GLU A 493 19.24 5.54 -16.34
N ARG A 494 19.70 4.57 -17.14
CA ARG A 494 20.28 4.86 -18.45
C ARG A 494 19.22 5.31 -19.45
N GLU A 495 18.03 4.72 -19.45
CA GLU A 495 16.89 5.16 -20.27
C GLU A 495 16.52 6.61 -19.97
N ILE A 496 16.41 6.99 -18.69
CA ILE A 496 16.01 8.34 -18.26
C ILE A 496 17.13 9.37 -18.49
N ILE A 497 18.38 9.05 -18.14
CA ILE A 497 19.53 9.94 -18.35
C ILE A 497 19.77 10.15 -19.84
N ASN A 498 19.78 9.07 -20.63
CA ASN A 498 19.96 9.18 -22.09
C ASN A 498 18.82 9.99 -22.71
N HIS A 499 17.56 9.72 -22.35
CA HIS A 499 16.42 10.44 -22.92
C HIS A 499 16.39 11.92 -22.53
N ARG A 500 16.85 12.29 -21.32
CA ARG A 500 17.00 13.70 -20.91
C ARG A 500 18.09 14.45 -21.71
N LEU A 501 19.16 13.76 -22.11
CA LEU A 501 20.22 14.33 -22.95
C LEU A 501 19.79 14.50 -24.42
N LEU A 502 18.71 13.84 -24.84
CA LEU A 502 18.20 13.91 -26.20
C LEU A 502 17.34 15.17 -26.38
N SER A 503 17.92 16.16 -27.07
CA SER A 503 17.19 17.35 -27.51
C SER A 503 17.24 17.43 -29.03
N HIS A 504 16.20 16.90 -29.69
CA HIS A 504 16.11 16.88 -31.14
C HIS A 504 14.65 16.91 -31.62
N PRO A 505 14.30 17.67 -32.68
CA PRO A 505 12.92 17.81 -33.17
C PRO A 505 12.21 16.49 -33.49
N HIS A 506 12.97 15.48 -33.93
CA HIS A 506 12.47 14.16 -34.33
C HIS A 506 12.59 13.08 -33.24
N ILE A 507 12.80 13.49 -32.00
CA ILE A 507 12.77 12.62 -30.82
C ILE A 507 11.67 13.15 -29.89
N VAL A 508 10.92 12.25 -29.25
CA VAL A 508 9.93 12.65 -28.23
C VAL A 508 10.67 13.33 -27.09
N ALA A 509 10.27 14.55 -26.71
CA ALA A 509 10.96 15.26 -25.64
C ALA A 509 10.65 14.66 -24.26
N PHE A 510 11.69 14.52 -23.43
CA PHE A 510 11.54 14.23 -22.00
C PHE A 510 11.13 15.53 -21.27
N LYS A 511 10.17 15.45 -20.34
CA LYS A 511 9.75 16.59 -19.53
C LYS A 511 10.20 16.43 -18.08
N GLU A 512 9.73 15.40 -17.39
CA GLU A 512 10.05 15.15 -15.99
C GLU A 512 9.82 13.69 -15.60
N VAL A 513 10.31 13.30 -14.41
CA VAL A 513 10.12 11.95 -13.87
C VAL A 513 9.64 12.00 -12.44
N PHE A 514 8.72 11.11 -12.10
CA PHE A 514 8.22 10.92 -10.75
C PHE A 514 8.42 9.47 -10.32
N VAL A 515 8.66 9.28 -9.04
CA VAL A 515 8.79 7.97 -8.43
C VAL A 515 7.72 7.87 -7.37
N THR A 516 7.01 6.76 -7.39
CA THR A 516 6.11 6.34 -6.32
C THR A 516 6.59 5.00 -5.79
N PRO A 517 6.10 4.54 -4.62
CA PRO A 517 6.50 3.24 -4.09
C PRO A 517 6.23 2.05 -5.04
N GLN A 518 5.30 2.21 -5.98
CA GLN A 518 4.85 1.13 -6.87
C GLN A 518 5.24 1.34 -8.33
N TYR A 519 5.43 2.60 -8.76
CA TYR A 519 5.68 2.94 -10.16
C TYR A 519 6.66 4.09 -10.31
N LEU A 520 7.52 3.99 -11.31
CA LEU A 520 8.27 5.09 -11.88
C LEU A 520 7.49 5.65 -13.08
N ALA A 521 7.13 6.93 -13.03
CA ALA A 521 6.37 7.63 -14.07
C ALA A 521 7.27 8.58 -14.84
N ILE A 522 7.40 8.39 -16.16
CA ILE A 522 8.19 9.25 -17.05
C ILE A 522 7.22 10.10 -17.87
N VAL A 523 7.27 11.42 -17.69
CA VAL A 523 6.45 12.40 -18.41
C VAL A 523 7.20 12.86 -19.66
N MET A 524 6.51 12.79 -20.79
CA MET A 524 7.04 13.05 -22.12
C MET A 524 6.07 13.90 -22.95
N GLU A 525 6.57 14.45 -24.05
CA GLU A 525 5.74 15.07 -25.07
C GLU A 525 4.65 14.11 -25.61
N PHE A 526 3.41 14.57 -25.67
CA PHE A 526 2.32 13.84 -26.31
C PHE A 526 2.34 14.02 -27.83
N VAL A 527 2.30 12.91 -28.58
CA VAL A 527 2.25 12.92 -30.05
C VAL A 527 0.97 12.22 -30.51
N GLY A 528 -0.06 13.00 -30.83
CA GLY A 528 -1.43 12.49 -31.01
C GLY A 528 -1.77 11.82 -32.36
N GLY A 529 -0.86 11.71 -33.31
CA GLY A 529 -1.15 11.20 -34.67
C GLY A 529 -1.04 9.68 -34.86
N GLY A 530 -0.82 8.93 -33.78
CA GLY A 530 -0.61 7.47 -33.81
C GLY A 530 0.81 7.08 -34.22
N ASN A 531 1.04 5.77 -34.40
CA ASN A 531 2.35 5.25 -34.82
C ASN A 531 2.44 5.02 -36.34
N LEU A 532 3.66 4.98 -36.85
CA LEU A 532 3.95 4.82 -38.28
C LEU A 532 3.50 3.45 -38.79
N GLN A 533 3.44 2.42 -37.94
CA GLN A 533 2.89 1.12 -38.32
C GLN A 533 1.42 1.22 -38.72
N GLN A 534 0.59 1.83 -37.87
CA GLN A 534 -0.83 2.07 -38.18
C GLN A 534 -1.00 2.94 -39.43
N TYR A 535 -0.09 3.90 -39.64
CA TYR A 535 -0.10 4.76 -40.82
C TYR A 535 0.18 3.97 -42.11
N VAL A 536 1.19 3.08 -42.11
CA VAL A 536 1.51 2.21 -43.24
C VAL A 536 0.42 1.18 -43.47
N GLU A 537 -0.11 0.55 -42.42
CA GLU A 537 -1.19 -0.45 -42.52
C GLU A 537 -2.47 0.14 -43.17
N ARG A 538 -2.81 1.38 -42.84
CA ARG A 538 -3.94 2.09 -43.47
C ARG A 538 -3.69 2.45 -44.93
N ALA A 539 -2.46 2.80 -45.27
CA ALA A 539 -2.07 3.18 -46.63
C ALA A 539 -1.76 1.98 -47.53
N GLY A 540 -1.49 0.80 -46.95
CA GLY A 540 -0.94 -0.38 -47.62
C GLY A 540 0.54 -0.20 -47.95
N THR A 541 0.88 0.83 -48.74
CA THR A 541 2.25 1.21 -49.12
C THR A 541 2.37 2.72 -49.16
N LEU A 542 3.54 3.28 -48.82
CA LEU A 542 3.79 4.70 -48.91
C LEU A 542 4.46 5.07 -50.25
N PRO A 543 4.09 6.21 -50.85
CA PRO A 543 4.81 6.70 -52.02
C PRO A 543 6.26 7.03 -51.64
N GLU A 544 7.19 6.75 -52.53
CA GLU A 544 8.63 6.85 -52.26
C GLU A 544 9.07 8.21 -51.70
N TRP A 545 8.49 9.31 -52.19
CA TRP A 545 8.83 10.65 -51.71
C TRP A 545 8.45 10.84 -50.23
N LEU A 546 7.34 10.25 -49.77
CA LEU A 546 6.90 10.34 -48.37
C LEU A 546 7.71 9.40 -47.49
N ALA A 547 7.99 8.19 -47.99
CA ALA A 547 8.91 7.25 -47.35
C ALA A 547 10.31 7.89 -47.16
N ARG A 548 10.78 8.66 -48.16
CA ARG A 548 12.01 9.45 -48.07
C ARG A 548 11.94 10.53 -47.00
N CYS A 549 10.87 11.32 -46.95
CA CYS A 549 10.71 12.34 -45.91
C CYS A 549 10.75 11.75 -44.50
N PHE A 550 10.09 10.61 -44.26
CA PHE A 550 10.16 9.92 -42.96
C PHE A 550 11.54 9.33 -42.71
N PHE A 551 12.16 8.74 -43.73
CA PHE A 551 13.51 8.19 -43.62
C PHE A 551 14.56 9.26 -43.32
N GLN A 552 14.46 10.45 -43.93
CA GLN A 552 15.31 11.59 -43.62
C GLN A 552 15.21 11.99 -42.16
N GLN A 553 13.99 12.18 -41.64
CA GLN A 553 13.75 12.53 -40.24
C GLN A 553 14.30 11.47 -39.27
N LEU A 554 14.11 10.19 -39.61
CA LEU A 554 14.62 9.04 -38.85
C LEU A 554 16.16 9.03 -38.79
N ILE A 555 16.82 9.14 -39.94
CA ILE A 555 18.29 9.10 -40.02
C ILE A 555 18.92 10.31 -39.35
N LEU A 556 18.33 11.51 -39.48
CA LEU A 556 18.84 12.71 -38.80
C LEU A 556 18.81 12.55 -37.28
N ALA A 557 17.70 12.03 -36.73
CA ALA A 557 17.58 11.76 -35.31
C ALA A 557 18.60 10.71 -34.82
N LEU A 558 18.76 9.62 -35.56
CA LEU A 558 19.68 8.54 -35.16
C LEU A 558 21.14 8.95 -35.33
N ASN A 559 21.48 9.65 -36.40
CA ASN A 559 22.82 10.20 -36.55
C ASN A 559 23.15 11.17 -35.41
N TYR A 560 22.19 11.98 -34.96
CA TYR A 560 22.36 12.82 -33.77
C TYR A 560 22.67 11.98 -32.51
N CYS A 561 21.90 10.92 -32.25
CA CYS A 561 22.14 10.01 -31.12
C CYS A 561 23.53 9.37 -31.16
N HIS A 562 23.93 8.86 -32.33
CA HIS A 562 25.22 8.17 -32.50
C HIS A 562 26.41 9.13 -32.45
N GLN A 563 26.35 10.27 -33.14
CA GLN A 563 27.48 11.20 -33.26
C GLN A 563 27.66 12.09 -32.02
N HIS A 564 26.57 12.64 -31.47
CA HIS A 564 26.67 13.63 -30.40
C HIS A 564 26.61 13.02 -29.00
N LEU A 565 25.95 11.87 -28.86
CA LEU A 565 25.71 11.25 -27.55
C LEU A 565 26.31 9.85 -27.43
N ASN A 566 26.82 9.27 -28.53
CA ASN A 566 27.39 7.93 -28.57
C ASN A 566 26.40 6.85 -28.08
N ILE A 567 25.12 6.99 -28.47
CA ILE A 567 23.99 6.11 -28.08
C ILE A 567 23.43 5.42 -29.33
N ALA A 568 23.32 4.09 -29.26
CA ALA A 568 22.57 3.29 -30.23
C ALA A 568 21.16 2.97 -29.71
N HIS A 569 20.14 2.98 -30.57
CA HIS A 569 18.74 2.79 -30.17
C HIS A 569 18.35 1.31 -30.00
N ARG A 570 18.69 0.46 -30.98
CA ARG A 570 18.62 -1.01 -30.89
C ARG A 570 17.21 -1.64 -30.84
N ASP A 571 16.16 -0.87 -31.08
CA ASP A 571 14.76 -1.35 -31.24
C ASP A 571 13.98 -0.49 -32.25
N ILE A 572 14.61 -0.17 -33.39
CA ILE A 572 14.00 0.61 -34.46
C ILE A 572 12.96 -0.25 -35.20
N LYS A 573 11.70 0.17 -35.12
CA LYS A 573 10.56 -0.44 -35.81
C LYS A 573 9.44 0.57 -36.01
N LEU A 574 8.55 0.29 -36.97
CA LEU A 574 7.41 1.16 -37.28
C LEU A 574 6.51 1.47 -36.06
N GLY A 575 6.38 0.52 -35.13
CA GLY A 575 5.56 0.67 -33.92
C GLY A 575 6.12 1.66 -32.88
N ASN A 576 7.43 1.89 -32.86
CA ASN A 576 8.12 2.81 -31.93
C ASN A 576 8.39 4.19 -32.57
N ILE A 577 7.73 4.48 -33.69
CA ILE A 577 7.84 5.75 -34.42
C ILE A 577 6.47 6.41 -34.39
N LEU A 578 6.35 7.54 -33.71
CA LEU A 578 5.12 8.32 -33.60
C LEU A 578 5.08 9.41 -34.67
N LEU A 579 3.87 9.78 -35.10
CA LEU A 579 3.66 10.82 -36.11
C LEU A 579 2.88 11.99 -35.51
N ASN A 580 3.41 13.20 -35.66
CA ASN A 580 2.67 14.43 -35.43
C ASN A 580 2.03 14.88 -36.75
N THR A 581 0.73 14.66 -36.87
CA THR A 581 -0.07 14.94 -38.07
C THR A 581 -0.62 16.37 -38.14
N LYS A 582 -0.18 17.27 -37.23
CA LYS A 582 -0.56 18.70 -37.27
C LYS A 582 -0.07 19.40 -38.54
N TYR A 583 0.97 18.87 -39.17
CA TYR A 583 1.56 19.39 -40.39
C TYR A 583 1.15 18.55 -41.60
N GLN A 584 1.12 19.18 -42.77
CA GLN A 584 0.71 18.53 -44.02
C GLN A 584 1.60 17.31 -44.37
N ILE A 585 2.89 17.39 -44.06
CA ILE A 585 3.78 16.24 -43.98
C ILE A 585 4.01 15.96 -42.49
N PRO A 586 3.60 14.80 -41.96
CA PRO A 586 3.72 14.54 -40.53
C PRO A 586 5.17 14.62 -40.05
N ILE A 587 5.36 15.21 -38.87
CA ILE A 587 6.67 15.20 -38.22
C ILE A 587 6.83 13.88 -37.48
N LEU A 588 7.89 13.16 -37.81
CA LEU A 588 8.25 11.89 -37.19
C LEU A 588 8.93 12.15 -35.85
N LYS A 589 8.53 11.40 -34.82
CA LYS A 589 9.18 11.39 -33.49
C LYS A 589 9.45 9.97 -33.03
N ILE A 590 10.72 9.69 -32.73
CA ILE A 590 11.17 8.40 -32.19
C ILE A 590 10.84 8.34 -30.69
N CYS A 591 10.29 7.20 -30.24
CA CYS A 591 10.01 6.92 -28.83
C CYS A 591 10.63 5.58 -28.38
N ASP A 592 10.65 5.36 -27.06
CA ASP A 592 11.05 4.11 -26.39
C ASP A 592 12.54 3.71 -26.51
N PHE A 593 13.39 4.37 -25.70
CA PHE A 593 14.85 4.13 -25.64
C PHE A 593 15.27 3.02 -24.66
N GLY A 594 14.35 2.16 -24.20
CA GLY A 594 14.59 1.16 -23.15
C GLY A 594 15.62 0.06 -23.48
N TYR A 595 16.04 -0.08 -24.74
CA TYR A 595 17.11 -1.00 -25.16
C TYR A 595 18.42 -0.31 -25.57
N SER A 596 18.48 1.02 -25.43
CA SER A 596 19.62 1.83 -25.85
C SER A 596 20.87 1.59 -24.98
N LYS A 597 22.05 1.65 -25.59
CA LYS A 597 23.34 1.45 -24.89
C LYS A 597 24.44 2.34 -25.47
N ASN A 598 25.39 2.76 -24.63
CA ASN A 598 26.67 3.33 -25.09
C ASN A 598 27.46 2.21 -25.76
N ILE A 599 28.13 2.54 -26.85
CA ILE A 599 28.68 1.63 -27.88
C ILE A 599 29.68 0.57 -27.35
N VAL A 600 30.09 0.62 -26.08
CA VAL A 600 31.22 -0.16 -25.52
C VAL A 600 30.89 -1.62 -25.16
N THR A 601 29.64 -2.03 -24.91
CA THR A 601 29.31 -3.45 -24.58
C THR A 601 27.91 -3.89 -25.04
N GLY A 602 27.83 -4.55 -26.19
CA GLY A 602 26.59 -5.11 -26.75
C GLY A 602 26.08 -6.33 -25.97
N SER A 603 24.78 -6.37 -25.65
CA SER A 603 24.09 -7.60 -25.23
C SER A 603 22.67 -7.61 -25.82
N VAL A 604 22.23 -8.75 -26.37
CA VAL A 604 21.02 -8.86 -27.20
C VAL A 604 19.71 -8.55 -26.43
N PRO A 605 18.74 -7.83 -27.02
CA PRO A 605 17.40 -7.63 -26.45
C PRO A 605 16.63 -8.96 -26.30
N LYS A 606 15.86 -9.15 -25.21
CA LYS A 606 14.97 -10.31 -25.04
C LYS A 606 13.68 -10.09 -25.82
N THR A 607 13.51 -10.77 -26.95
CA THR A 607 12.47 -10.41 -27.94
C THR A 607 11.24 -11.32 -27.93
N ARG A 608 10.04 -10.73 -28.05
CA ARG A 608 8.73 -11.40 -28.25
C ARG A 608 8.46 -11.66 -29.75
N VAL A 609 7.43 -12.45 -30.05
CA VAL A 609 6.93 -12.73 -31.41
C VAL A 609 6.63 -11.42 -32.16
N GLY A 610 7.16 -11.25 -33.39
CA GLY A 610 6.93 -10.09 -34.27
C GLY A 610 8.11 -9.13 -34.44
N THR A 611 8.83 -8.77 -33.36
CA THR A 611 9.95 -7.81 -33.40
C THR A 611 11.22 -8.40 -34.07
N ALA A 612 11.32 -9.72 -34.18
CA ALA A 612 12.45 -10.40 -34.82
C ALA A 612 12.72 -9.97 -36.28
N ALA A 613 11.71 -9.48 -37.01
CA ALA A 613 11.87 -9.10 -38.42
C ALA A 613 12.81 -7.90 -38.65
N TYR A 614 13.06 -7.08 -37.63
CA TYR A 614 13.94 -5.90 -37.74
C TYR A 614 15.39 -6.17 -37.31
N ILE A 615 15.67 -7.39 -36.82
CA ILE A 615 16.99 -7.78 -36.30
C ILE A 615 17.97 -7.99 -37.46
N SER A 616 19.19 -7.49 -37.31
CA SER A 616 20.25 -7.68 -38.30
C SER A 616 20.90 -9.08 -38.19
N PRO A 617 21.48 -9.62 -39.28
CA PRO A 617 22.07 -10.95 -39.29
C PRO A 617 23.17 -11.14 -38.23
N GLU A 618 24.03 -10.14 -38.03
CA GLU A 618 25.07 -10.19 -37.01
C GLU A 618 24.51 -10.19 -35.58
N VAL A 619 23.42 -9.45 -35.34
CA VAL A 619 22.73 -9.49 -34.03
C VAL A 619 22.10 -10.86 -33.80
N ALA A 620 21.47 -11.42 -34.84
CA ALA A 620 20.86 -12.75 -34.76
C ALA A 620 21.91 -13.85 -34.53
N LYS A 621 23.07 -13.78 -35.22
CA LYS A 621 24.20 -14.72 -35.05
C LYS A 621 24.92 -14.58 -33.72
N SER A 622 24.91 -13.40 -33.12
CA SER A 622 25.69 -13.13 -31.90
C SER A 622 25.24 -13.94 -30.68
N HIS A 623 23.99 -14.42 -30.67
CA HIS A 623 23.33 -15.09 -29.53
C HIS A 623 23.50 -14.35 -28.18
N GLY A 624 23.78 -13.04 -28.20
CA GLY A 624 24.01 -12.25 -26.98
C GLY A 624 25.43 -12.30 -26.41
N VAL A 625 26.37 -12.98 -27.06
CA VAL A 625 27.71 -13.27 -26.50
C VAL A 625 28.83 -12.52 -27.22
N THR A 626 28.68 -12.20 -28.52
CA THR A 626 29.71 -11.52 -29.32
C THR A 626 29.37 -10.04 -29.55
N ALA A 627 30.38 -9.18 -29.42
CA ALA A 627 30.24 -7.76 -29.71
C ALA A 627 30.01 -7.55 -31.22
N TYR A 628 29.17 -6.57 -31.56
CA TYR A 628 28.83 -6.22 -32.94
C TYR A 628 28.73 -4.69 -33.07
N ASP A 629 28.84 -4.19 -34.29
CA ASP A 629 28.72 -2.76 -34.58
C ASP A 629 27.27 -2.29 -34.40
N THR A 630 27.03 -1.48 -33.38
CA THR A 630 25.69 -1.01 -33.01
C THR A 630 25.14 0.03 -33.98
N GLU A 631 26.00 0.81 -34.65
CA GLU A 631 25.57 1.75 -35.69
C GLU A 631 25.05 0.96 -36.89
N LYS A 632 25.82 -0.03 -37.35
CA LYS A 632 25.44 -0.87 -38.49
C LYS A 632 24.18 -1.66 -38.22
N ALA A 633 23.97 -2.11 -36.99
CA ALA A 633 22.74 -2.79 -36.60
C ALA A 633 21.51 -1.87 -36.69
N ASP A 634 21.59 -0.64 -36.17
CA ASP A 634 20.51 0.35 -36.29
C ASP A 634 20.25 0.71 -37.77
N VAL A 635 21.31 0.85 -38.57
CA VAL A 635 21.22 1.09 -40.03
C VAL A 635 20.42 -0.02 -40.72
N TRP A 636 20.67 -1.29 -40.38
CA TRP A 636 19.88 -2.40 -40.93
C TRP A 636 18.40 -2.27 -40.57
N SER A 637 18.08 -2.00 -39.30
CA SER A 637 16.69 -1.82 -38.84
C SER A 637 16.01 -0.62 -39.51
N CYS A 638 16.75 0.46 -39.82
CA CYS A 638 16.25 1.55 -40.67
C CYS A 638 15.95 1.07 -42.10
N GLY A 639 16.79 0.22 -42.68
CA GLY A 639 16.55 -0.40 -43.99
C GLY A 639 15.29 -1.25 -44.03
N VAL A 640 15.07 -2.08 -43.00
CA VAL A 640 13.82 -2.85 -42.86
C VAL A 640 12.62 -1.92 -42.72
N THR A 641 12.74 -0.86 -41.92
CA THR A 641 11.69 0.17 -41.77
C THR A 641 11.34 0.85 -43.10
N LEU A 642 12.36 1.24 -43.89
CA LEU A 642 12.17 1.82 -45.23
C LEU A 642 11.53 0.83 -46.19
N TYR A 643 11.99 -0.42 -46.20
CA TYR A 643 11.38 -1.49 -46.99
C TYR A 643 9.90 -1.65 -46.64
N CYS A 644 9.56 -1.73 -45.35
CA CYS A 644 8.16 -1.88 -44.91
C CYS A 644 7.29 -0.69 -45.31
N MET A 645 7.82 0.55 -45.26
CA MET A 645 7.11 1.72 -45.76
C MET A 645 6.81 1.62 -47.25
N LEU A 646 7.77 1.12 -48.05
CA LEU A 646 7.64 1.02 -49.50
C LEU A 646 6.76 -0.16 -49.92
N ALA A 647 6.86 -1.31 -49.25
CA ALA A 647 6.25 -2.56 -49.68
C ALA A 647 5.04 -3.01 -48.86
N GLY A 648 4.78 -2.41 -47.70
CA GLY A 648 3.69 -2.80 -46.80
C GLY A 648 3.88 -4.14 -46.10
N ARG A 649 5.03 -4.79 -46.31
CA ARG A 649 5.39 -6.12 -45.79
C ARG A 649 6.87 -6.17 -45.44
N TYR A 650 7.25 -7.14 -44.63
CA TYR A 650 8.65 -7.35 -44.26
C TYR A 650 9.48 -7.92 -45.43
N PRO A 651 10.78 -7.61 -45.50
CA PRO A 651 11.68 -8.16 -46.51
C PRO A 651 11.91 -9.67 -46.33
N PHE A 652 11.87 -10.17 -45.09
CA PHE A 652 12.12 -11.57 -44.74
C PHE A 652 10.97 -12.07 -43.84
N THR A 653 10.07 -12.91 -44.36
CA THR A 653 8.86 -13.36 -43.64
C THR A 653 8.77 -14.88 -43.53
N ASP A 654 8.55 -15.36 -42.30
CA ASP A 654 8.13 -16.73 -41.99
C ASP A 654 7.01 -16.73 -40.94
N ALA A 655 6.16 -17.76 -40.96
CA ALA A 655 4.96 -17.88 -40.13
C ALA A 655 5.27 -18.03 -38.62
N ASP A 656 6.42 -18.64 -38.28
CA ASP A 656 6.83 -18.88 -36.90
C ASP A 656 8.03 -17.99 -36.50
N HIS A 657 8.04 -17.53 -35.24
CA HIS A 657 9.06 -16.63 -34.71
C HIS A 657 10.46 -17.26 -34.60
N GLN A 658 10.55 -18.52 -34.16
CA GLN A 658 11.83 -19.21 -34.06
C GLN A 658 12.39 -19.54 -35.44
N VAL A 659 11.50 -19.89 -36.38
CA VAL A 659 11.86 -20.11 -37.79
C VAL A 659 12.43 -18.82 -38.39
N ARG A 660 11.78 -17.68 -38.17
CA ARG A 660 12.24 -16.37 -38.67
C ARG A 660 13.61 -15.97 -38.12
N LEU A 661 13.87 -16.20 -36.83
CA LEU A 661 15.18 -15.91 -36.24
C LEU A 661 16.29 -16.77 -36.86
N ARG A 662 16.04 -18.08 -37.05
CA ARG A 662 17.00 -18.96 -37.74
C ARG A 662 17.21 -18.55 -39.19
N HIS A 663 16.16 -18.15 -39.89
CA HIS A 663 16.28 -17.65 -41.26
C HIS A 663 17.13 -16.37 -41.33
N ILE A 664 16.96 -15.43 -40.39
CA ILE A 664 17.81 -14.23 -40.32
C ILE A 664 19.27 -14.58 -39.95
N GLN A 665 19.48 -15.62 -39.14
CA GLN A 665 20.83 -16.13 -38.84
C GLN A 665 21.50 -16.73 -40.08
N ASP A 666 20.77 -17.47 -40.89
CA ASP A 666 21.29 -18.18 -42.06
C ASP A 666 21.10 -17.41 -43.38
N LEU A 667 20.78 -16.11 -43.28
CA LEU A 667 20.45 -15.25 -44.42
C LEU A 667 21.60 -15.21 -45.44
N THR A 668 21.28 -15.41 -46.72
CA THR A 668 22.25 -15.40 -47.82
C THR A 668 22.08 -14.15 -48.70
N SER A 669 23.10 -13.82 -49.49
CA SER A 669 22.99 -12.72 -50.46
C SER A 669 21.89 -12.95 -51.50
N HIS A 670 21.50 -14.21 -51.74
CA HIS A 670 20.37 -14.55 -52.61
C HIS A 670 19.04 -14.12 -51.99
N ASP A 671 18.85 -14.33 -50.68
CA ASP A 671 17.62 -13.94 -49.98
C ASP A 671 17.44 -12.43 -49.95
N VAL A 672 18.54 -11.68 -49.76
CA VAL A 672 18.52 -10.21 -49.88
C VAL A 672 18.15 -9.79 -51.30
N ALA A 673 18.74 -10.40 -52.33
CA ALA A 673 18.42 -10.09 -53.71
C ALA A 673 16.95 -10.41 -54.06
N ALA A 674 16.41 -11.52 -53.53
CA ALA A 674 15.01 -11.89 -53.68
C ALA A 674 14.07 -10.88 -53.00
N ALA A 675 14.41 -10.41 -51.80
CA ALA A 675 13.66 -9.35 -51.13
C ALA A 675 13.67 -8.05 -51.94
N MET A 676 14.83 -7.63 -52.46
CA MET A 676 14.94 -6.42 -53.29
C MET A 676 14.14 -6.54 -54.59
N ALA A 677 14.12 -7.72 -55.22
CA ALA A 677 13.30 -8.00 -56.40
C ALA A 677 11.79 -8.02 -56.10
N ALA A 678 11.40 -8.20 -54.84
CA ALA A 678 10.02 -8.25 -54.38
C ALA A 678 9.45 -6.86 -54.00
N LEU A 679 10.26 -5.79 -54.06
CA LEU A 679 9.82 -4.42 -53.87
C LEU A 679 8.89 -3.95 -55.00
N PRO A 680 7.91 -3.09 -54.70
CA PRO A 680 7.22 -2.35 -55.76
C PRO A 680 8.21 -1.43 -56.52
N PRO A 681 7.85 -0.95 -57.73
CA PRO A 681 8.72 -0.07 -58.50
C PRO A 681 9.13 1.18 -57.70
N VAL A 682 10.44 1.30 -57.44
CA VAL A 682 11.09 2.44 -56.79
C VAL A 682 12.23 2.96 -57.66
N SER A 683 12.71 4.16 -57.39
CA SER A 683 13.83 4.75 -58.12
C SER A 683 15.11 3.90 -57.99
N PRO A 684 15.96 3.86 -59.04
CA PRO A 684 17.25 3.18 -58.98
C PRO A 684 18.11 3.66 -57.81
N GLU A 685 18.02 4.93 -57.45
CA GLU A 685 18.75 5.53 -56.33
C GLU A 685 18.24 5.01 -54.98
N CYS A 686 16.92 4.87 -54.80
CA CYS A 686 16.34 4.27 -53.61
C CYS A 686 16.77 2.80 -53.46
N LEU A 687 16.69 2.04 -54.56
CA LEU A 687 17.07 0.64 -54.58
C LEU A 687 18.57 0.46 -54.32
N ALA A 688 19.42 1.31 -54.91
CA ALA A 688 20.86 1.32 -54.66
C ALA A 688 21.19 1.63 -53.20
N LEU A 689 20.48 2.58 -52.58
CA LEU A 689 20.63 2.87 -51.15
C LEU A 689 20.22 1.66 -50.30
N LEU A 690 19.08 1.03 -50.56
CA LEU A 690 18.64 -0.18 -49.86
C LEU A 690 19.64 -1.34 -50.00
N HIS A 691 20.25 -1.53 -51.18
CA HIS A 691 21.31 -2.51 -51.37
C HIS A 691 22.57 -2.24 -50.54
N ARG A 692 22.89 -0.96 -50.27
CA ARG A 692 24.03 -0.59 -49.39
C ARG A 692 23.68 -0.68 -47.91
N ILE A 693 22.39 -0.67 -47.55
CA ILE A 693 21.90 -0.77 -46.18
C ILE A 693 21.65 -2.24 -45.76
N LEU A 694 20.97 -3.03 -46.60
CA LEU A 694 20.62 -4.42 -46.30
C LEU A 694 21.74 -5.40 -46.73
N VAL A 695 22.98 -5.07 -46.33
CA VAL A 695 24.17 -5.91 -46.54
C VAL A 695 24.37 -6.80 -45.32
N ILE A 696 24.52 -8.12 -45.52
CA ILE A 696 24.70 -9.09 -44.42
C ILE A 696 26.01 -8.83 -43.66
N ASP A 697 27.10 -8.58 -44.37
CA ASP A 697 28.36 -8.18 -43.75
C ASP A 697 28.27 -6.74 -43.22
N SER A 698 28.28 -6.60 -41.89
CA SER A 698 28.24 -5.32 -41.19
C SER A 698 29.41 -4.39 -41.57
N GLY A 699 30.58 -4.94 -41.91
CA GLY A 699 31.75 -4.13 -42.27
C GLY A 699 31.62 -3.44 -43.64
N ALA A 700 30.87 -4.06 -44.56
CA ALA A 700 30.58 -3.53 -45.89
C ALA A 700 29.28 -2.71 -45.95
N ARG A 701 28.47 -2.72 -44.89
CA ARG A 701 27.20 -1.99 -44.79
C ARG A 701 27.45 -0.49 -44.68
N ALA A 702 26.58 0.34 -45.26
CA ALA A 702 26.66 1.81 -45.15
C ALA A 702 26.63 2.31 -43.69
N SER A 703 27.33 3.41 -43.39
CA SER A 703 27.17 4.18 -42.13
C SER A 703 26.07 5.24 -42.26
N PHE A 704 25.66 5.86 -41.16
CA PHE A 704 24.74 7.01 -41.22
C PHE A 704 25.34 8.16 -42.04
N SER A 705 26.66 8.37 -41.95
CA SER A 705 27.35 9.36 -42.77
C SER A 705 27.27 9.04 -44.27
N ASP A 706 27.41 7.77 -44.65
CA ASP A 706 27.29 7.32 -46.04
C ASP A 706 25.85 7.45 -46.57
N ILE A 707 24.85 7.26 -45.70
CA ILE A 707 23.43 7.44 -46.02
C ILE A 707 23.14 8.93 -46.19
N MET A 708 23.58 9.78 -45.26
CA MET A 708 23.40 11.23 -45.33
C MET A 708 24.14 11.87 -46.51
N ALA A 709 25.18 11.20 -47.01
CA ALA A 709 25.89 11.59 -48.23
C ALA A 709 25.18 11.16 -49.52
N ASP A 710 24.25 10.20 -49.44
CA ASP A 710 23.60 9.61 -50.61
C ASP A 710 22.72 10.63 -51.37
N PRO A 711 22.74 10.62 -52.72
CA PRO A 711 21.91 11.51 -53.53
C PRO A 711 20.41 11.37 -53.26
N TRP A 712 19.91 10.14 -53.06
CA TRP A 712 18.51 9.89 -52.75
C TRP A 712 18.14 10.52 -51.40
N PHE A 713 19.03 10.41 -50.41
CA PHE A 713 18.82 11.00 -49.09
C PHE A 713 18.80 12.53 -49.12
N ARG A 714 19.66 13.15 -49.91
CA ARG A 714 19.76 14.63 -49.96
C ARG A 714 18.65 15.30 -50.77
N LEU A 715 17.86 14.53 -51.50
CA LEU A 715 16.80 15.06 -52.33
C LEU A 715 15.74 15.77 -51.47
N PHE A 716 15.56 17.08 -51.68
CA PHE A 716 14.63 17.96 -50.94
C PHE A 716 14.88 18.05 -49.42
N LEU A 717 16.11 17.79 -48.95
CA LEU A 717 16.45 17.94 -47.54
C LEU A 717 16.48 19.44 -47.15
N PRO A 718 15.67 19.90 -46.18
CA PRO A 718 15.66 21.30 -45.74
C PRO A 718 16.97 21.66 -45.03
N ASN A 719 17.33 22.96 -45.03
CA ASN A 719 18.58 23.45 -44.45
C ASN A 719 18.54 23.35 -42.90
N LEU A 720 19.29 22.40 -42.33
CA LEU A 720 19.20 21.99 -40.93
C LEU A 720 19.68 23.05 -39.92
N GLY A 721 20.42 24.07 -40.38
CA GLY A 721 20.99 25.12 -39.52
C GLY A 721 19.96 26.09 -38.91
N GLU A 722 18.73 26.14 -39.42
CA GLU A 722 17.68 27.07 -38.95
C GLU A 722 16.62 26.42 -38.05
N MET A 723 16.65 25.10 -37.84
CA MET A 723 15.74 24.39 -36.92
C MET A 723 16.30 24.32 -35.47
N GLY A 724 17.18 25.25 -35.11
CA GLY A 724 17.81 25.33 -33.79
C GLY A 724 17.14 26.34 -32.86
N SER A 725 16.96 25.93 -31.61
CA SER A 725 16.49 26.70 -30.44
C SER A 725 14.97 26.94 -30.33
N ALA A 726 14.21 25.87 -30.08
CA ALA A 726 13.15 26.00 -29.09
C ALA A 726 13.83 25.99 -27.71
N VAL A 727 13.68 27.09 -26.97
CA VAL A 727 14.28 27.32 -25.66
C VAL A 727 13.87 26.18 -24.73
N ALA A 728 14.83 25.43 -24.20
CA ALA A 728 14.57 24.46 -23.16
C ALA A 728 14.14 25.23 -21.90
N GLU A 729 12.88 25.08 -21.52
CA GLU A 729 12.42 25.45 -20.17
C GLU A 729 13.19 24.65 -19.13
N GLU A 730 13.25 25.14 -17.89
CA GLU A 730 13.95 24.50 -16.77
C GLU A 730 13.48 23.05 -16.57
N VAL A 731 14.20 22.11 -17.20
CA VAL A 731 14.09 20.67 -16.95
C VAL A 731 14.75 20.39 -15.61
N GLN A 732 14.13 19.52 -14.80
CA GLN A 732 14.71 18.99 -13.55
C GLN A 732 16.21 18.68 -13.71
N SER A 733 17.01 19.03 -12.71
CA SER A 733 18.46 18.91 -12.77
C SER A 733 18.92 17.45 -12.81
N GLU A 734 20.14 17.19 -13.32
CA GLU A 734 20.66 15.81 -13.39
C GLU A 734 20.78 15.19 -11.99
N ALA A 735 21.13 16.01 -11.00
CA ALA A 735 21.22 15.61 -9.60
C ALA A 735 19.86 15.17 -9.05
N GLU A 736 18.79 15.93 -9.32
CA GLU A 736 17.41 15.58 -8.91
C GLU A 736 16.95 14.28 -9.57
N VAL A 737 17.24 14.09 -10.85
CA VAL A 737 16.86 12.86 -11.57
C VAL A 737 17.61 11.65 -11.02
N LEU A 738 18.91 11.78 -10.75
CA LEU A 738 19.72 10.74 -10.12
C LEU A 738 19.26 10.44 -8.69
N GLU A 739 18.80 11.44 -7.95
CA GLU A 739 18.20 11.28 -6.62
C GLU A 739 16.90 10.47 -6.72
N ARG A 740 15.99 10.81 -7.64
CA ARG A 740 14.77 10.05 -7.89
C ARG A 740 15.06 8.61 -8.32
N LEU A 741 16.06 8.41 -9.17
CA LEU A 741 16.47 7.06 -9.58
C LEU A 741 17.10 6.26 -8.42
N ALA A 742 17.80 6.93 -7.52
CA ALA A 742 18.30 6.33 -6.29
C ALA A 742 17.16 5.93 -5.35
N GLU A 743 16.14 6.78 -5.19
CA GLU A 743 14.91 6.46 -4.44
C GLU A 743 14.20 5.24 -5.05
N ALA A 744 13.99 5.21 -6.37
CA ALA A 744 13.35 4.10 -7.06
C ALA A 744 14.13 2.78 -6.90
N ALA A 745 15.47 2.86 -6.89
CA ALA A 745 16.31 1.71 -6.69
C ALA A 745 16.32 1.18 -5.26
N VAL A 746 16.27 2.05 -4.25
CA VAL A 746 16.13 1.65 -2.85
C VAL A 746 14.82 0.88 -2.69
N HIS A 747 13.72 1.45 -3.23
CA HIS A 747 12.41 0.78 -3.24
C HIS A 747 12.42 -0.57 -3.96
N SER A 748 13.32 -0.78 -4.93
CA SER A 748 13.46 -2.07 -5.59
C SER A 748 14.39 -3.07 -4.92
N ASP A 749 15.51 -2.63 -4.33
CA ASP A 749 16.50 -3.49 -3.68
C ASP A 749 15.95 -4.03 -2.35
N GLU A 750 15.15 -3.23 -1.63
CA GLU A 750 14.38 -3.68 -0.46
C GLU A 750 13.43 -4.82 -0.85
N ARG A 751 12.72 -4.65 -1.97
CA ARG A 751 11.78 -5.64 -2.50
C ARG A 751 12.44 -6.92 -3.01
N ALA A 752 13.62 -6.82 -3.62
CA ALA A 752 14.38 -7.99 -4.11
C ALA A 752 15.03 -8.80 -2.98
N ARG A 753 15.44 -8.16 -1.87
CA ARG A 753 15.97 -8.85 -0.69
C ARG A 753 14.91 -9.64 0.06
N GLU A 754 13.70 -9.11 0.14
CA GLU A 754 12.56 -9.82 0.73
C GLU A 754 12.16 -11.06 -0.09
N GLU A 755 12.18 -10.99 -1.43
CA GLU A 755 11.89 -12.15 -2.28
C GLU A 755 13.00 -13.23 -2.25
N ALA A 756 14.28 -12.85 -2.18
CA ALA A 756 15.40 -13.82 -2.18
C ALA A 756 15.53 -14.64 -0.87
N LEU A 757 15.21 -14.03 0.27
CA LEU A 757 15.15 -14.72 1.57
C LEU A 757 14.01 -15.76 1.62
N SER A 758 12.92 -15.51 0.88
CA SER A 758 11.81 -16.45 0.73
C SER A 758 12.20 -17.69 -0.08
N ASP A 759 12.90 -17.53 -1.21
CA ASP A 759 13.26 -18.65 -2.09
C ASP A 759 14.34 -19.59 -1.50
N GLU A 760 15.29 -19.04 -0.73
CA GLU A 760 16.36 -19.84 -0.07
C GLU A 760 15.81 -20.69 1.11
N ALA A 761 14.74 -20.22 1.77
CA ALA A 761 14.01 -20.97 2.78
C ALA A 761 13.16 -22.10 2.16
N ILE A 762 12.59 -21.86 0.96
CA ILE A 762 11.82 -22.86 0.21
C ILE A 762 12.74 -23.98 -0.31
N ALA A 763 13.96 -23.67 -0.77
CA ALA A 763 14.93 -24.68 -1.25
C ALA A 763 15.43 -25.63 -0.15
N ARG A 764 15.65 -25.14 1.09
CA ARG A 764 16.00 -26.00 2.24
C ARG A 764 14.85 -26.89 2.69
N GLY A 765 13.60 -26.43 2.54
CA GLY A 765 12.41 -27.23 2.86
C GLY A 765 12.18 -28.42 1.91
N ILE A 766 12.72 -28.40 0.69
CA ILE A 766 12.54 -29.48 -0.29
C ILE A 766 13.50 -30.66 -0.04
N GLU A 767 14.67 -30.45 0.57
CA GLU A 767 15.59 -31.54 0.95
C GLU A 767 15.10 -32.34 2.17
N ASP A 768 14.33 -31.72 3.08
CA ASP A 768 13.82 -32.38 4.30
C ASP A 768 12.52 -33.20 4.07
N VAL A 769 11.83 -33.01 2.93
CA VAL A 769 10.55 -33.69 2.64
C VAL A 769 10.74 -35.13 2.11
N PHE A 770 11.97 -35.56 1.81
CA PHE A 770 12.22 -36.90 1.26
C PHE A 770 12.38 -38.04 2.30
N LEU A 771 12.24 -37.76 3.60
CA LEU A 771 12.61 -38.78 4.61
C LEU A 771 11.47 -39.62 5.22
N GLU A 772 10.20 -39.25 5.23
CA GLU A 772 9.21 -40.09 5.92
C GLU A 772 7.80 -40.09 5.31
N VAL A 773 7.48 -41.12 4.51
CA VAL A 773 6.11 -41.64 4.38
C VAL A 773 6.15 -43.18 4.39
N ASP A 774 5.62 -43.78 5.46
CA ASP A 774 5.39 -45.22 5.63
C ASP A 774 4.07 -45.64 4.93
N PRO A 775 4.06 -46.64 4.02
CA PRO A 775 2.97 -46.84 3.06
C PRO A 775 1.87 -47.84 3.48
N SER A 776 1.30 -47.74 4.69
CA SER A 776 0.44 -48.83 5.22
C SER A 776 -1.04 -48.50 5.55
N GLN A 777 -1.61 -47.37 5.14
CA GLN A 777 -3.06 -47.13 5.33
C GLN A 777 -3.79 -46.63 4.08
N ALA A 778 -4.19 -47.57 3.22
CA ALA A 778 -5.25 -47.35 2.25
C ALA A 778 -6.04 -48.65 2.07
N LEU A 779 -7.27 -48.73 2.61
CA LEU A 779 -8.31 -49.63 2.07
C LEU A 779 -9.71 -49.36 2.66
N SER A 780 -10.66 -49.29 1.72
CA SER A 780 -12.11 -49.47 1.82
C SER A 780 -12.98 -48.33 2.38
N MET A 781 -13.71 -47.66 1.49
CA MET A 781 -15.15 -47.91 1.36
C MET A 781 -15.69 -47.40 0.02
N ASP A 782 -16.38 -48.33 -0.63
CA ASP A 782 -17.11 -48.28 -1.90
C ASP A 782 -18.34 -47.37 -1.82
N LEU A 783 -18.67 -46.63 -2.88
CA LEU A 783 -20.04 -46.22 -3.21
C LEU A 783 -20.24 -46.10 -4.72
N SER A 784 -21.22 -46.86 -5.19
CA SER A 784 -21.63 -47.11 -6.57
C SER A 784 -22.55 -46.03 -7.17
N PHE A 785 -22.28 -45.71 -8.44
CA PHE A 785 -23.19 -45.52 -9.60
C PHE A 785 -24.51 -44.72 -9.50
N GLN A 786 -24.60 -43.64 -10.30
CA GLN A 786 -25.46 -43.39 -11.48
C GLN A 786 -25.30 -41.89 -11.84
N ARG A 787 -24.97 -41.43 -13.06
CA ARG A 787 -25.23 -41.90 -14.42
C ARG A 787 -24.16 -41.37 -15.37
#